data_AF-A0A936MXF0-F1
#
_entry.id   AF-A0A936MXF0-F1
#
_cell.length_a   1.000
_cell.length_b   1.000
_cell.length_c   1.000
_cell.angle_alpha   90.00
_cell.angle_beta   90.00
_cell.angle_gamma   90.00
#
_symmetry.space_group_name_H-M   'P 1'
#
loop_
_entity.id
_entity.type
_entity.pdbx_description
1 polymer ?
#
loop_
_entity_poly.entity_id
_entity_poly.type
_entity_poly.pdbx_seq_one_letter_code
_entity_poly.pdbx_strand_id
1 'polypeptide(L)'
;MTMHLPIARTFRSFTCAVLPWLAFLGPIWLPFPVDAQPCLTIEWDVTIGGSDVDLVESGIVLPDGSYLLVGSTSSPLSGEVSEAGYGLSDGWAVHLASDGTLLWERRYGGSWRDAFMDVALTDDGGFLFCGFTASPMSGLVSQPSFGVDDLWAVRTDALGNVLWDRRFGGTLVDEGVAVIARTDGSFLLAGNSESPVSGNKTAAPRGGYDYWVVAIDGAGTKLWDAGFGGSLSERLHGMASAASGGAAITGTSYSGPSGDIAEVRRGTNDVWSLRFDATGNKLWEKRLGGSTQTIPNAGILNVGGDHFIAGYAFGAAGHDLFWPSLGVGDAFGLWISGGSGVLNFETRAGGSDVDDARSIAAIDPASFISDIAIAGVTNSPVSGTITGIPRGHYDYWLSIQTVNNAVVDEFRCGTDQWDEVRKVLITPDGGYLLAGISGADAGWDKTHDSRGGDFDLWIVKVHPSGGAWWYADADGDGFGSPSVSVFACDPPPGHVRNDRDCDDTDPLKFVGAPCTGPGGAPDVLGPDCVCGSVVGGVSLPVVMGLQGPMDAFTGLMDDGLRLGGWLPAWEPYSQMGFTVTENPGAQMDPAVLQVGGSAAIVDHVLVELRDPQSPGSVLASRVGLLRRDGLVVQFDGTTPFAMDALPGWYHVAVRHRHHLGVMTAFPVEIGSQTPPAALAFTSPNLPVHGAEAMVAVGGVMCLWAGDANADGVVKYAGSGNDRDLILLEIGGTVPTATTNGYLATDLDMDGVTKYTGSGNDRDRILLNIGGAVATSTRTAQLP
;
A
#
# COMPACT_ATOMS: atom_id res chain seq x y z
N MET A 1 -33.67 69.53 23.15
CA MET A 1 -34.52 69.83 24.33
C MET A 1 -34.78 68.52 25.07
N THR A 2 -35.37 68.57 26.26
CA THR A 2 -35.71 67.43 27.14
C THR A 2 -36.47 66.27 26.45
N MET A 3 -36.16 65.02 26.88
CA MET A 3 -37.06 63.93 27.36
C MET A 3 -38.47 63.73 26.69
N HIS A 4 -39.02 62.51 26.54
CA HIS A 4 -38.85 61.29 27.36
C HIS A 4 -39.53 60.01 26.76
N LEU A 5 -39.09 58.82 27.23
CA LEU A 5 -39.89 57.57 27.46
C LEU A 5 -40.43 56.76 26.25
N PRO A 6 -40.81 55.45 26.41
CA PRO A 6 -40.37 54.44 27.40
C PRO A 6 -40.15 52.97 26.86
N ILE A 7 -39.34 52.16 27.59
CA ILE A 7 -39.58 50.75 28.04
C ILE A 7 -40.10 49.72 26.97
N ALA A 8 -39.53 48.53 26.71
CA ALA A 8 -38.62 47.57 27.38
C ALA A 8 -38.17 46.51 26.32
N ARG A 9 -37.53 45.33 26.53
CA ARG A 9 -36.81 44.53 27.59
C ARG A 9 -36.09 43.39 26.81
N THR A 10 -35.02 42.70 27.21
CA THR A 10 -33.86 42.91 28.11
C THR A 10 -32.88 41.75 27.86
N PHE A 11 -31.62 42.03 27.53
CA PHE A 11 -30.53 41.04 27.63
C PHE A 11 -30.01 40.95 29.08
N ARG A 12 -29.42 39.82 29.48
CA ARG A 12 -28.61 39.69 30.71
C ARG A 12 -27.15 39.43 30.36
N SER A 13 -26.32 40.43 30.53
CA SER A 13 -24.89 40.25 30.78
C SER A 13 -24.65 39.99 32.27
N PHE A 14 -23.54 39.34 32.60
CA PHE A 14 -22.93 39.41 33.92
C PHE A 14 -21.43 39.70 33.73
N THR A 15 -20.91 40.62 34.53
CA THR A 15 -19.53 41.10 34.49
C THR A 15 -18.74 40.57 35.67
N CYS A 16 -17.45 40.27 35.49
CA CYS A 16 -16.47 40.45 36.57
C CYS A 16 -15.05 40.66 36.05
N ALA A 17 -14.21 41.29 36.88
CA ALA A 17 -12.79 41.57 36.70
C ALA A 17 -12.20 41.90 38.10
N VAL A 18 -10.90 42.03 38.33
CA VAL A 18 -9.73 42.16 37.43
C VAL A 18 -8.55 41.41 38.08
N LEU A 19 -7.64 40.82 37.29
CA LEU A 19 -6.16 40.91 37.45
C LEU A 19 -5.42 40.05 36.38
N PRO A 20 -4.26 40.46 35.85
CA PRO A 20 -3.60 39.76 34.73
C PRO A 20 -2.19 39.25 35.07
N TRP A 21 -2.05 37.95 35.39
CA TRP A 21 -0.75 37.27 35.55
C TRP A 21 -0.85 35.80 35.09
N LEU A 22 -0.59 35.55 33.80
CA LEU A 22 -0.04 34.30 33.23
C LEU A 22 0.09 34.44 31.70
N ALA A 23 1.14 35.16 31.27
CA ALA A 23 1.82 34.83 30.02
C ALA A 23 2.92 33.79 30.34
N PHE A 24 3.44 33.09 29.33
CA PHE A 24 4.31 31.91 29.49
C PHE A 24 3.62 30.66 30.06
N LEU A 25 2.62 30.17 29.33
CA LEU A 25 2.75 28.81 28.81
C LEU A 25 2.89 28.94 27.28
N GLY A 26 4.09 28.62 26.76
CA GLY A 26 4.24 28.32 25.33
C GLY A 26 3.63 26.95 25.01
N PRO A 27 3.60 26.53 23.74
CA PRO A 27 3.26 25.14 23.42
C PRO A 27 4.19 24.21 24.20
N ILE A 28 3.59 23.27 24.93
CA ILE A 28 4.36 22.25 25.64
C ILE A 28 4.98 21.36 24.57
N TRP A 29 6.31 21.34 24.51
CA TRP A 29 7.05 20.29 23.83
C TRP A 29 6.81 18.98 24.58
N LEU A 30 5.76 18.28 24.19
CA LEU A 30 5.88 16.83 24.08
C LEU A 30 6.81 16.59 22.89
N PRO A 31 7.95 15.90 23.04
CA PRO A 31 8.58 15.33 21.88
C PRO A 31 7.58 14.36 21.27
N PHE A 32 7.19 14.58 20.02
CA PHE A 32 6.70 13.48 19.21
C PHE A 32 7.82 12.43 19.18
N PRO A 33 7.52 11.14 19.36
CA PRO A 33 8.47 10.11 18.96
C PRO A 33 8.83 10.35 17.49
N VAL A 34 10.10 10.10 17.14
CA VAL A 34 10.44 9.86 15.73
C VAL A 34 9.99 8.43 15.46
N ASP A 35 8.69 8.27 15.23
CA ASP A 35 8.08 6.98 14.94
C ASP A 35 8.65 6.41 13.62
N ALA A 36 8.61 5.10 13.51
CA ALA A 36 9.50 4.35 12.63
C ALA A 36 9.22 4.55 11.14
N GLN A 37 10.25 4.85 10.33
CA GLN A 37 10.17 4.83 8.86
C GLN A 37 10.04 3.36 8.36
N PRO A 38 8.86 2.86 7.92
CA PRO A 38 8.77 1.54 7.30
C PRO A 38 9.60 1.50 6.01
N CYS A 39 10.69 0.76 6.08
CA CYS A 39 11.53 0.44 4.93
C CYS A 39 10.71 -0.12 3.77
N LEU A 40 11.14 0.21 2.56
CA LEU A 40 10.66 -0.40 1.32
C LEU A 40 11.68 -1.43 0.81
N THR A 41 11.21 -2.39 0.01
CA THR A 41 12.06 -3.28 -0.82
C THR A 41 11.60 -3.18 -2.26
N ILE A 42 12.56 -3.13 -3.18
CA ILE A 42 12.32 -3.28 -4.61
C ILE A 42 11.91 -4.73 -4.89
N GLU A 43 10.79 -4.93 -5.56
CA GLU A 43 10.38 -6.22 -6.12
C GLU A 43 11.00 -6.44 -7.50
N TRP A 44 10.99 -5.39 -8.32
CA TRP A 44 11.62 -5.33 -9.64
C TRP A 44 11.79 -3.87 -10.09
N ASP A 45 12.77 -3.62 -10.97
CA ASP A 45 12.90 -2.40 -11.75
C ASP A 45 13.02 -2.75 -13.24
N VAL A 46 12.74 -1.78 -14.12
CA VAL A 46 12.92 -1.91 -15.57
C VAL A 46 13.18 -0.55 -16.22
N THR A 47 14.13 -0.51 -17.14
CA THR A 47 14.32 0.60 -18.09
C THR A 47 13.67 0.21 -19.42
N ILE A 48 12.91 1.12 -20.04
CA ILE A 48 12.21 0.93 -21.32
C ILE A 48 12.46 2.17 -22.20
N GLY A 49 12.98 2.00 -23.40
CA GLY A 49 13.25 3.15 -24.27
C GLY A 49 13.88 2.78 -25.61
N GLY A 50 14.38 3.80 -26.31
CA GLY A 50 15.21 3.69 -27.50
C GLY A 50 16.52 4.44 -27.33
N SER A 51 17.07 4.99 -28.41
CA SER A 51 18.44 5.57 -28.41
C SER A 51 18.45 7.12 -28.43
N ASP A 52 17.45 7.76 -27.82
CA ASP A 52 17.21 9.21 -27.79
C ASP A 52 16.43 9.54 -26.49
N VAL A 53 15.49 10.48 -26.50
CA VAL A 53 14.67 10.83 -25.32
C VAL A 53 13.33 10.06 -25.29
N ASP A 54 13.09 9.35 -24.19
CA ASP A 54 11.86 8.62 -23.88
C ASP A 54 11.31 9.08 -22.51
N LEU A 55 10.17 9.77 -22.51
CA LEU A 55 9.56 10.41 -21.33
C LEU A 55 8.27 9.73 -20.89
N VAL A 56 8.04 9.72 -19.58
CA VAL A 56 6.74 9.48 -18.93
C VAL A 56 6.26 10.75 -18.23
N GLU A 57 4.96 11.01 -18.28
CA GLU A 57 4.30 12.14 -17.60
C GLU A 57 3.15 11.69 -16.69
N SER A 58 2.44 10.60 -17.06
CA SER A 58 1.36 10.05 -16.24
C SER A 58 1.19 8.55 -16.46
N GLY A 59 0.23 7.96 -15.74
CA GLY A 59 -0.11 6.56 -15.82
C GLY A 59 -1.24 6.16 -14.88
N ILE A 60 -1.72 4.94 -15.05
CA ILE A 60 -2.80 4.32 -14.27
C ILE A 60 -2.53 2.83 -14.04
N VAL A 61 -3.08 2.30 -12.94
CA VAL A 61 -3.21 0.86 -12.69
C VAL A 61 -4.54 0.38 -13.27
N LEU A 62 -4.55 -0.74 -13.98
CA LEU A 62 -5.74 -1.31 -14.60
C LEU A 62 -6.44 -2.34 -13.67
N PRO A 63 -7.73 -2.68 -13.91
CA PRO A 63 -8.49 -3.55 -13.01
C PRO A 63 -8.01 -5.01 -12.89
N ASP A 64 -7.08 -5.44 -13.74
CA ASP A 64 -6.40 -6.73 -13.70
C ASP A 64 -5.01 -6.68 -13.01
N GLY A 65 -4.59 -5.50 -12.54
CA GLY A 65 -3.30 -5.28 -11.90
C GLY A 65 -2.16 -4.95 -12.88
N SER A 66 -2.43 -4.81 -14.18
CA SER A 66 -1.46 -4.29 -15.14
C SER A 66 -1.30 -2.76 -15.01
N TYR A 67 -0.30 -2.19 -15.69
CA TYR A 67 -0.01 -0.75 -15.66
C TYR A 67 0.02 -0.17 -17.07
N LEU A 68 -0.55 1.02 -17.23
CA LEU A 68 -0.44 1.80 -18.47
C LEU A 68 0.19 3.15 -18.14
N LEU A 69 1.35 3.43 -18.74
CA LEU A 69 2.09 4.69 -18.63
C LEU A 69 1.99 5.47 -19.95
N VAL A 70 2.03 6.80 -19.87
CA VAL A 70 1.97 7.69 -21.05
C VAL A 70 2.95 8.86 -20.94
N GLY A 71 3.40 9.34 -22.09
CA GLY A 71 4.33 10.46 -22.19
C GLY A 71 4.65 10.81 -23.65
N SER A 72 5.94 10.91 -23.99
CA SER A 72 6.40 11.18 -25.35
C SER A 72 7.79 10.62 -25.65
N THR A 73 8.08 10.39 -26.92
CA THR A 73 9.32 9.73 -27.37
C THR A 73 9.86 10.37 -28.66
N SER A 74 11.17 10.64 -28.73
CA SER A 74 11.87 11.03 -29.97
C SER A 74 12.72 9.90 -30.56
N SER A 75 12.79 8.74 -29.89
CA SER A 75 13.69 7.64 -30.25
C SER A 75 13.50 7.09 -31.68
N PRO A 76 14.59 6.69 -32.37
CA PRO A 76 14.47 5.86 -33.57
C PRO A 76 14.02 4.44 -33.20
N LEU A 77 13.92 3.54 -34.19
CA LEU A 77 13.71 2.11 -33.94
C LEU A 77 14.95 1.51 -33.24
N SER A 78 14.89 1.40 -31.91
CA SER A 78 15.97 0.95 -31.03
C SER A 78 15.42 0.56 -29.66
N GLY A 79 16.17 -0.25 -28.89
CA GLY A 79 15.72 -0.73 -27.58
C GLY A 79 14.39 -1.49 -27.65
N GLU A 80 13.43 -1.08 -26.82
CA GLU A 80 12.05 -1.57 -26.80
C GLU A 80 11.14 -0.84 -27.80
N VAL A 81 11.55 0.31 -28.35
CA VAL A 81 10.79 1.08 -29.34
C VAL A 81 10.70 0.32 -30.67
N SER A 82 9.51 -0.16 -30.97
CA SER A 82 9.19 -1.05 -32.09
C SER A 82 8.42 -0.37 -33.24
N GLU A 83 7.72 0.74 -32.96
CA GLU A 83 7.05 1.56 -33.97
C GLU A 83 7.93 2.72 -34.48
N ALA A 84 7.93 2.94 -35.81
CA ALA A 84 8.69 4.02 -36.42
C ALA A 84 7.99 5.37 -36.17
N GLY A 85 8.74 6.37 -35.67
CA GLY A 85 8.18 7.67 -35.33
C GLY A 85 7.64 8.46 -36.53
N TYR A 86 6.64 9.29 -36.30
CA TYR A 86 5.98 10.09 -37.33
C TYR A 86 6.67 11.46 -37.54
N GLY A 87 7.35 11.99 -36.51
CA GLY A 87 7.84 13.37 -36.47
C GLY A 87 9.16 13.60 -35.72
N LEU A 88 9.16 14.60 -34.85
CA LEU A 88 10.26 15.02 -33.96
C LEU A 88 10.12 14.43 -32.55
N SER A 89 8.88 14.31 -32.06
CA SER A 89 8.51 13.52 -30.90
C SER A 89 7.06 13.06 -31.08
N ASP A 90 6.76 11.82 -30.73
CA ASP A 90 5.41 11.27 -30.76
C ASP A 90 4.87 11.10 -29.33
N GLY A 91 3.55 11.21 -29.15
CA GLY A 91 2.90 10.75 -27.93
C GLY A 91 3.10 9.25 -27.77
N TRP A 92 3.46 8.81 -26.57
CA TRP A 92 3.84 7.42 -26.29
C TRP A 92 2.94 6.80 -25.23
N ALA A 93 2.65 5.51 -25.38
CA ALA A 93 1.96 4.73 -24.34
C ALA A 93 2.60 3.34 -24.20
N VAL A 94 2.84 2.93 -22.95
CA VAL A 94 3.56 1.70 -22.58
C VAL A 94 2.69 0.89 -21.62
N HIS A 95 2.32 -0.33 -22.00
CA HIS A 95 1.50 -1.23 -21.20
C HIS A 95 2.35 -2.38 -20.66
N LEU A 96 2.37 -2.53 -19.34
CA LEU A 96 3.17 -3.50 -18.59
C LEU A 96 2.28 -4.44 -17.79
N ALA A 97 2.67 -5.70 -17.68
CA ALA A 97 2.09 -6.64 -16.73
C ALA A 97 2.43 -6.25 -15.28
N SER A 98 1.74 -6.86 -14.31
CA SER A 98 1.94 -6.63 -12.88
C SER A 98 3.38 -6.87 -12.40
N ASP A 99 4.14 -7.70 -13.14
CA ASP A 99 5.54 -8.10 -12.89
C ASP A 99 6.58 -7.28 -13.68
N GLY A 100 6.15 -6.20 -14.36
CA GLY A 100 7.04 -5.35 -15.16
C GLY A 100 7.28 -5.84 -16.59
N THR A 101 6.73 -6.99 -17.00
CA THR A 101 6.87 -7.48 -18.38
C THR A 101 6.15 -6.56 -19.37
N LEU A 102 6.88 -6.06 -20.38
CA LEU A 102 6.30 -5.26 -21.47
C LEU A 102 5.28 -6.08 -22.29
N LEU A 103 4.02 -5.64 -22.31
CA LEU A 103 2.94 -6.25 -23.09
C LEU A 103 2.85 -5.60 -24.48
N TRP A 104 2.92 -4.28 -24.55
CA TRP A 104 3.05 -3.50 -25.79
C TRP A 104 3.51 -2.06 -25.51
N GLU A 105 4.16 -1.44 -26.49
CA GLU A 105 4.35 0.01 -26.60
C GLU A 105 3.74 0.52 -27.92
N ARG A 106 3.34 1.78 -27.99
CA ARG A 106 2.72 2.40 -29.18
C ARG A 106 2.98 3.89 -29.30
N ARG A 107 3.05 4.36 -30.55
CA ARG A 107 3.29 5.76 -30.92
C ARG A 107 2.10 6.42 -31.58
N TYR A 108 1.85 7.67 -31.20
CA TYR A 108 0.71 8.47 -31.61
C TYR A 108 1.19 9.89 -31.94
N GLY A 109 1.23 10.25 -33.22
CA GLY A 109 1.66 11.58 -33.61
C GLY A 109 1.54 11.85 -35.10
N GLY A 110 2.10 12.98 -35.51
CA GLY A 110 2.25 13.44 -36.87
C GLY A 110 3.67 13.93 -37.12
N SER A 111 3.86 14.80 -38.11
CA SER A 111 5.21 15.15 -38.59
C SER A 111 6.07 16.05 -37.68
N TRP A 112 5.53 16.60 -36.58
CA TRP A 112 6.22 17.58 -35.70
C TRP A 112 6.34 17.06 -34.26
N ARG A 113 5.88 17.79 -33.24
CA ARG A 113 5.91 17.39 -31.83
C ARG A 113 4.50 17.06 -31.35
N ASP A 114 4.33 15.86 -30.86
CA ASP A 114 3.12 15.36 -30.21
C ASP A 114 3.52 14.73 -28.87
N ALA A 115 2.66 14.84 -27.85
CA ALA A 115 2.92 14.30 -26.52
C ALA A 115 1.63 14.06 -25.74
N PHE A 116 1.64 13.10 -24.82
CA PHE A 116 0.59 12.92 -23.81
C PHE A 116 1.09 13.34 -22.43
N MET A 117 0.25 14.09 -21.71
CA MET A 117 0.49 14.49 -20.33
C MET A 117 -0.33 13.64 -19.35
N ASP A 118 -1.49 13.10 -19.76
CA ASP A 118 -2.36 12.34 -18.86
C ASP A 118 -3.25 11.30 -19.57
N VAL A 119 -3.77 10.33 -18.81
CA VAL A 119 -4.55 9.18 -19.30
C VAL A 119 -5.72 8.83 -18.37
N ALA A 120 -6.89 8.59 -18.97
CA ALA A 120 -8.04 8.03 -18.28
C ALA A 120 -8.46 6.67 -18.85
N LEU A 121 -8.78 5.72 -17.98
CA LEU A 121 -9.51 4.49 -18.33
C LEU A 121 -10.95 4.83 -18.74
N THR A 122 -11.51 4.08 -19.67
CA THR A 122 -12.90 4.24 -20.14
C THR A 122 -13.75 3.02 -19.80
N ASP A 123 -15.07 3.19 -19.68
CA ASP A 123 -16.01 2.15 -19.20
C ASP A 123 -16.05 0.88 -20.10
N ASP A 124 -15.61 0.97 -21.35
CA ASP A 124 -15.47 -0.17 -22.28
C ASP A 124 -14.03 -0.74 -22.35
N GLY A 125 -13.17 -0.39 -21.38
CA GLY A 125 -11.83 -0.94 -21.19
C GLY A 125 -10.74 -0.35 -22.09
N GLY A 126 -11.10 0.58 -22.98
CA GLY A 126 -10.13 1.38 -23.73
C GLY A 126 -9.62 2.59 -22.93
N PHE A 127 -8.83 3.44 -23.58
CA PHE A 127 -8.19 4.59 -22.92
C PHE A 127 -8.51 5.90 -23.63
N LEU A 128 -8.41 7.01 -22.90
CA LEU A 128 -8.38 8.36 -23.45
C LEU A 128 -7.10 9.05 -23.00
N PHE A 129 -6.21 9.35 -23.95
CA PHE A 129 -5.00 10.12 -23.73
C PHE A 129 -5.28 11.61 -23.95
N CYS A 130 -4.63 12.47 -23.16
CA CYS A 130 -4.72 13.93 -23.23
C CYS A 130 -3.32 14.56 -23.24
N GLY A 131 -3.13 15.59 -24.07
CA GLY A 131 -1.85 16.30 -24.20
C GLY A 131 -1.91 17.37 -25.26
N PHE A 132 -0.87 17.51 -26.09
CA PHE A 132 -0.82 18.51 -27.15
C PHE A 132 -0.31 17.93 -28.49
N THR A 133 -0.65 18.63 -29.58
CA THR A 133 -0.18 18.35 -30.93
C THR A 133 0.24 19.64 -31.65
N ALA A 134 1.54 19.74 -31.97
CA ALA A 134 2.12 20.76 -32.85
C ALA A 134 2.01 20.37 -34.33
N SER A 135 1.68 19.11 -34.61
CA SER A 135 1.71 18.53 -35.95
C SER A 135 0.64 19.11 -36.87
N PRO A 136 0.92 19.33 -38.17
CA PRO A 136 -0.14 19.44 -39.18
C PRO A 136 -0.86 18.09 -39.33
N MET A 137 -2.02 18.06 -40.01
CA MET A 137 -2.76 16.82 -40.32
C MET A 137 -1.87 15.82 -41.09
N SER A 138 -1.33 14.84 -40.37
CA SER A 138 -0.26 13.91 -40.81
C SER A 138 -0.11 12.78 -39.79
N GLY A 139 0.46 11.65 -40.19
CA GLY A 139 0.56 10.47 -39.32
C GLY A 139 -0.82 9.97 -38.87
N LEU A 140 -1.01 9.88 -37.56
CA LEU A 140 -2.28 9.54 -36.91
C LEU A 140 -3.15 10.76 -36.56
N VAL A 141 -2.63 11.98 -36.71
CA VAL A 141 -3.37 13.23 -36.45
C VAL A 141 -4.34 13.52 -37.60
N SER A 142 -5.63 13.22 -37.42
CA SER A 142 -6.63 13.26 -38.51
C SER A 142 -7.22 14.65 -38.77
N GLN A 143 -6.91 15.63 -37.92
CA GLN A 143 -7.49 16.98 -37.96
C GLN A 143 -6.43 18.05 -38.25
N PRO A 144 -6.76 19.10 -39.05
CA PRO A 144 -5.88 20.25 -39.24
C PRO A 144 -5.71 21.04 -37.94
N SER A 145 -4.54 21.64 -37.74
CA SER A 145 -4.27 22.51 -36.59
C SER A 145 -5.17 23.75 -36.58
N PHE A 146 -5.59 24.20 -35.40
CA PHE A 146 -6.17 25.53 -35.21
C PHE A 146 -5.09 26.60 -34.98
N GLY A 147 -4.03 26.25 -34.23
CA GLY A 147 -2.99 27.16 -33.79
C GLY A 147 -1.56 26.67 -34.02
N VAL A 148 -0.69 26.98 -33.06
CA VAL A 148 0.72 26.54 -32.97
C VAL A 148 0.77 25.12 -32.41
N ASP A 149 0.22 24.95 -31.22
CA ASP A 149 -0.01 23.68 -30.55
C ASP A 149 -1.51 23.64 -30.18
N ASP A 150 -2.21 22.53 -30.46
CA ASP A 150 -3.61 22.32 -30.05
C ASP A 150 -3.68 21.27 -28.94
N LEU A 151 -4.67 21.38 -28.04
CA LEU A 151 -4.99 20.36 -27.05
C LEU A 151 -5.47 19.09 -27.76
N TRP A 152 -4.75 17.98 -27.56
CA TRP A 152 -5.03 16.72 -28.24
C TRP A 152 -5.73 15.73 -27.29
N ALA A 153 -6.72 15.03 -27.83
CA ALA A 153 -7.39 13.93 -27.16
C ALA A 153 -7.46 12.71 -28.10
N VAL A 154 -6.88 11.58 -27.70
CA VAL A 154 -6.81 10.34 -28.49
C VAL A 154 -7.49 9.21 -27.74
N ARG A 155 -8.59 8.68 -28.29
CA ARG A 155 -9.29 7.53 -27.73
C ARG A 155 -8.86 6.24 -28.42
N THR A 156 -8.56 5.22 -27.63
CA THR A 156 -8.11 3.90 -28.08
C THR A 156 -8.99 2.77 -27.55
N ASP A 157 -8.87 1.58 -28.12
CA ASP A 157 -9.33 0.34 -27.50
C ASP A 157 -8.33 -0.18 -26.44
N ALA A 158 -8.68 -1.27 -25.74
CA ALA A 158 -7.85 -1.90 -24.71
C ALA A 158 -6.48 -2.43 -25.23
N LEU A 159 -6.31 -2.52 -26.55
CA LEU A 159 -5.08 -2.93 -27.23
C LEU A 159 -4.31 -1.73 -27.81
N GLY A 160 -4.71 -0.49 -27.47
CA GLY A 160 -4.09 0.76 -27.93
C GLY A 160 -4.39 1.12 -29.39
N ASN A 161 -5.32 0.45 -30.09
CA ASN A 161 -5.67 0.86 -31.45
C ASN A 161 -6.52 2.14 -31.42
N VAL A 162 -6.18 3.15 -32.23
CA VAL A 162 -6.92 4.43 -32.28
C VAL A 162 -8.34 4.24 -32.78
N LEU A 163 -9.31 4.66 -31.97
CA LEU A 163 -10.74 4.74 -32.32
C LEU A 163 -11.08 6.13 -32.89
N TRP A 164 -10.52 7.19 -32.30
CA TRP A 164 -10.55 8.55 -32.85
C TRP A 164 -9.50 9.45 -32.18
N ASP A 165 -9.11 10.53 -32.88
CA ASP A 165 -8.42 11.69 -32.30
C ASP A 165 -9.27 12.98 -32.44
N ARG A 166 -9.03 13.96 -31.58
CA ARG A 166 -9.68 15.29 -31.59
C ARG A 166 -8.68 16.36 -31.17
N ARG A 167 -8.78 17.53 -31.81
CA ARG A 167 -8.01 18.72 -31.46
C ARG A 167 -8.94 19.81 -30.91
N PHE A 168 -8.47 20.54 -29.91
CA PHE A 168 -9.19 21.67 -29.33
C PHE A 168 -8.23 22.86 -29.16
N GLY A 169 -8.60 24.03 -29.69
CA GLY A 169 -7.75 25.20 -29.60
C GLY A 169 -8.25 26.42 -30.37
N GLY A 170 -7.48 27.50 -30.24
CA GLY A 170 -7.58 28.72 -31.04
C GLY A 170 -6.34 28.92 -31.93
N THR A 171 -5.95 30.15 -32.21
CA THR A 171 -4.86 30.46 -33.17
C THR A 171 -3.44 30.56 -32.58
N LEU A 172 -3.27 30.33 -31.28
CA LEU A 172 -1.98 30.42 -30.57
C LEU A 172 -1.62 29.06 -29.96
N VAL A 173 -1.21 29.01 -28.69
CA VAL A 173 -0.89 27.77 -27.96
C VAL A 173 -2.06 27.39 -27.04
N ASP A 174 -2.53 26.15 -27.19
CA ASP A 174 -3.49 25.46 -26.34
C ASP A 174 -2.89 24.07 -25.99
N GLU A 175 -2.54 23.83 -24.72
CA GLU A 175 -1.84 22.61 -24.28
C GLU A 175 -2.73 21.79 -23.32
N GLY A 176 -2.96 20.50 -23.58
CA GLY A 176 -3.59 19.60 -22.61
C GLY A 176 -2.64 19.16 -21.49
N VAL A 177 -3.17 19.02 -20.27
CA VAL A 177 -2.40 18.66 -19.06
C VAL A 177 -3.06 17.51 -18.28
N ALA A 178 -4.39 17.44 -18.22
CA ALA A 178 -5.11 16.44 -17.40
C ALA A 178 -6.42 15.96 -18.06
N VAL A 179 -6.87 14.74 -17.73
CA VAL A 179 -8.12 14.14 -18.23
C VAL A 179 -8.87 13.35 -17.16
N ILE A 180 -10.21 13.50 -17.14
CA ILE A 180 -11.09 12.74 -16.26
C ILE A 180 -12.23 12.11 -17.06
N ALA A 181 -12.38 10.79 -16.94
CA ALA A 181 -13.59 10.08 -17.30
C ALA A 181 -14.71 10.35 -16.28
N ARG A 182 -15.92 10.64 -16.77
CA ARG A 182 -17.12 10.85 -15.96
C ARG A 182 -18.08 9.68 -16.12
N THR A 183 -18.83 9.41 -15.06
CA THR A 183 -19.80 8.30 -14.96
C THR A 183 -21.04 8.40 -15.87
N ASP A 184 -21.08 9.40 -16.75
CA ASP A 184 -22.04 9.53 -17.86
C ASP A 184 -21.43 9.20 -19.24
N GLY A 185 -20.25 8.56 -19.29
CA GLY A 185 -19.58 8.14 -20.52
C GLY A 185 -18.95 9.29 -21.32
N SER A 186 -18.57 10.36 -20.62
CA SER A 186 -18.12 11.64 -21.14
C SER A 186 -16.86 12.09 -20.39
N PHE A 187 -16.12 13.08 -20.92
CA PHE A 187 -14.82 13.47 -20.36
C PHE A 187 -14.69 14.97 -20.08
N LEU A 188 -13.86 15.29 -19.10
CA LEU A 188 -13.28 16.62 -18.92
C LEU A 188 -11.80 16.55 -19.32
N LEU A 189 -11.38 17.49 -20.15
CA LEU A 189 -9.99 17.78 -20.48
C LEU A 189 -9.63 19.12 -19.84
N ALA A 190 -8.45 19.25 -19.26
CA ALA A 190 -7.96 20.52 -18.73
C ALA A 190 -6.52 20.79 -19.16
N GLY A 191 -6.19 22.07 -19.34
CA GLY A 191 -4.95 22.51 -19.96
C GLY A 191 -4.63 23.99 -19.74
N ASN A 192 -3.64 24.48 -20.47
CA ASN A 192 -3.25 25.89 -20.56
C ASN A 192 -3.70 26.47 -21.91
N SER A 193 -4.12 27.74 -21.98
CA SER A 193 -4.30 28.42 -23.27
C SER A 193 -3.97 29.90 -23.23
N GLU A 194 -3.18 30.40 -24.19
CA GLU A 194 -3.09 31.85 -24.47
C GLU A 194 -4.04 32.29 -25.62
N SER A 195 -4.71 31.33 -26.28
CA SER A 195 -5.52 31.57 -27.48
C SER A 195 -6.75 32.48 -27.28
N PRO A 196 -6.98 33.44 -28.20
CA PRO A 196 -8.25 34.18 -28.29
C PRO A 196 -9.39 33.30 -28.79
N VAL A 197 -10.64 33.77 -28.67
CA VAL A 197 -11.84 33.11 -29.22
C VAL A 197 -11.69 32.92 -30.73
N SER A 198 -11.38 31.70 -31.14
CA SER A 198 -10.96 31.31 -32.49
C SER A 198 -10.90 29.78 -32.59
N GLY A 199 -10.62 29.23 -33.76
CA GLY A 199 -10.57 27.77 -33.96
C GLY A 199 -11.89 27.09 -33.56
N ASN A 200 -11.86 26.21 -32.57
CA ASN A 200 -13.05 25.66 -31.92
C ASN A 200 -13.24 26.11 -30.45
N LYS A 201 -12.36 26.98 -29.94
CA LYS A 201 -12.38 27.58 -28.59
C LYS A 201 -13.43 28.69 -28.47
N THR A 202 -14.18 28.73 -27.37
CA THR A 202 -15.20 29.78 -27.12
C THR A 202 -14.96 30.60 -25.85
N ALA A 203 -14.14 30.12 -24.92
CA ALA A 203 -13.67 30.90 -23.78
C ALA A 203 -12.64 31.97 -24.20
N ALA A 204 -12.90 33.21 -23.84
CA ALA A 204 -12.00 34.34 -24.06
C ALA A 204 -10.87 34.39 -23.02
N PRO A 205 -9.63 34.76 -23.43
CA PRO A 205 -8.51 34.91 -22.51
C PRO A 205 -8.64 36.18 -21.67
N ARG A 206 -8.03 36.17 -20.48
CA ARG A 206 -7.98 37.31 -19.53
C ARG A 206 -6.59 37.93 -19.42
N GLY A 207 -5.54 37.16 -19.67
CA GLY A 207 -4.15 37.58 -19.54
C GLY A 207 -3.23 36.94 -20.58
N GLY A 208 -2.28 36.13 -20.11
CA GLY A 208 -1.40 35.28 -20.92
C GLY A 208 -2.01 33.90 -21.09
N TYR A 209 -1.33 32.87 -20.59
CA TYR A 209 -1.95 31.56 -20.40
C TYR A 209 -3.03 31.65 -19.32
N ASP A 210 -4.25 31.24 -19.62
CA ASP A 210 -5.30 30.94 -18.63
C ASP A 210 -5.39 29.41 -18.46
N TYR A 211 -5.94 28.93 -17.33
CA TYR A 211 -6.43 27.55 -17.26
C TYR A 211 -7.59 27.40 -18.25
N TRP A 212 -7.61 26.32 -19.03
CA TRP A 212 -8.70 26.04 -19.97
C TRP A 212 -9.25 24.64 -19.75
N VAL A 213 -10.57 24.52 -19.67
CA VAL A 213 -11.28 23.26 -19.45
C VAL A 213 -12.24 23.04 -20.61
N VAL A 214 -12.21 21.83 -21.18
CA VAL A 214 -13.03 21.42 -22.32
C VAL A 214 -13.81 20.16 -21.93
N ALA A 215 -15.14 20.22 -21.97
CA ALA A 215 -15.99 19.05 -21.79
C ALA A 215 -16.32 18.43 -23.15
N ILE A 216 -16.22 17.10 -23.23
CA ILE A 216 -16.50 16.33 -24.45
C ILE A 216 -17.43 15.14 -24.16
N ASP A 217 -18.17 14.69 -25.17
CA ASP A 217 -18.89 13.41 -25.13
C ASP A 217 -17.97 12.20 -25.42
N GLY A 218 -18.50 10.99 -25.27
CA GLY A 218 -17.78 9.74 -25.56
C GLY A 218 -17.31 9.53 -27.02
N ALA A 219 -17.80 10.36 -27.94
CA ALA A 219 -17.39 10.41 -29.35
C ALA A 219 -16.42 11.57 -29.65
N GLY A 220 -15.99 12.33 -28.63
CA GLY A 220 -15.09 13.46 -28.76
C GLY A 220 -15.75 14.73 -29.31
N THR A 221 -17.08 14.85 -29.25
CA THR A 221 -17.78 16.09 -29.59
C THR A 221 -17.68 17.07 -28.44
N LYS A 222 -17.26 18.32 -28.70
CA LYS A 222 -17.20 19.36 -27.67
C LYS A 222 -18.60 19.74 -27.18
N LEU A 223 -18.81 19.66 -25.88
CA LEU A 223 -20.04 20.05 -25.17
C LEU A 223 -19.99 21.51 -24.72
N TRP A 224 -18.91 21.89 -24.03
CA TRP A 224 -18.63 23.27 -23.60
C TRP A 224 -17.12 23.47 -23.41
N ASP A 225 -16.66 24.72 -23.37
CA ASP A 225 -15.33 25.08 -22.87
C ASP A 225 -15.38 26.33 -21.99
N ALA A 226 -14.55 26.35 -20.94
CA ALA A 226 -14.44 27.43 -19.96
C ALA A 226 -12.97 27.75 -19.70
N GLY A 227 -12.63 29.04 -19.65
CA GLY A 227 -11.29 29.50 -19.29
C GLY A 227 -11.32 30.20 -17.93
N PHE A 228 -10.26 30.07 -17.13
CA PHE A 228 -10.13 30.68 -15.82
C PHE A 228 -8.73 31.31 -15.63
N GLY A 229 -8.67 32.58 -15.20
CA GLY A 229 -7.38 33.26 -14.97
C GLY A 229 -7.48 34.75 -14.63
N GLY A 230 -6.33 35.43 -14.64
CA GLY A 230 -6.19 36.85 -14.30
C GLY A 230 -5.56 37.68 -15.42
N SER A 231 -4.84 38.76 -15.07
CA SER A 231 -4.23 39.69 -16.04
C SER A 231 -2.80 39.32 -16.48
N LEU A 232 -2.24 38.25 -15.96
CA LEU A 232 -0.92 37.69 -16.31
C LEU A 232 -1.11 36.22 -16.73
N SER A 233 -0.13 35.36 -16.53
CA SER A 233 -0.26 33.93 -16.82
C SER A 233 -0.63 33.13 -15.57
N GLU A 234 -1.45 32.12 -15.78
CA GLU A 234 -1.83 31.05 -14.88
C GLU A 234 -1.47 29.71 -15.57
N ARG A 235 -0.67 28.86 -14.90
CA ARG A 235 -0.21 27.56 -15.45
C ARG A 235 -0.79 26.40 -14.66
N LEU A 236 -1.60 25.56 -15.30
CA LEU A 236 -2.26 24.38 -14.73
C LEU A 236 -1.24 23.25 -14.50
N HIS A 237 -1.36 22.55 -13.37
CA HIS A 237 -0.51 21.39 -13.03
C HIS A 237 -1.33 20.11 -12.74
N GLY A 238 -2.65 20.19 -12.55
CA GLY A 238 -3.48 19.00 -12.43
C GLY A 238 -4.97 19.26 -12.27
N MET A 239 -5.76 18.20 -12.45
CA MET A 239 -7.22 18.18 -12.27
C MET A 239 -7.66 16.94 -11.49
N ALA A 240 -8.56 17.12 -10.52
CA ALA A 240 -9.14 16.04 -9.72
C ALA A 240 -10.67 16.04 -9.80
N SER A 241 -11.27 14.85 -9.84
CA SER A 241 -12.73 14.72 -9.96
C SER A 241 -13.45 15.23 -8.72
N ALA A 242 -14.68 15.71 -8.86
CA ALA A 242 -15.47 16.19 -7.73
C ALA A 242 -16.94 15.74 -7.83
N ALA A 243 -17.58 15.62 -6.65
CA ALA A 243 -18.97 15.18 -6.54
C ALA A 243 -19.92 15.99 -7.44
N SER A 244 -20.92 15.29 -8.01
CA SER A 244 -21.89 15.78 -9.01
C SER A 244 -21.32 16.09 -10.40
N GLY A 245 -20.18 15.50 -10.78
CA GLY A 245 -19.69 15.50 -12.17
C GLY A 245 -18.98 16.78 -12.63
N GLY A 246 -18.59 17.62 -11.66
CA GLY A 246 -17.60 18.70 -11.86
C GLY A 246 -16.20 18.24 -11.42
N ALA A 247 -15.27 19.19 -11.30
CA ALA A 247 -13.89 18.91 -10.88
C ALA A 247 -13.27 20.09 -10.12
N ALA A 248 -12.13 19.85 -9.49
CA ALA A 248 -11.21 20.87 -9.02
C ALA A 248 -9.93 20.85 -9.87
N ILE A 249 -9.35 22.02 -10.11
CA ILE A 249 -8.08 22.21 -10.81
C ILE A 249 -7.12 23.01 -9.95
N THR A 250 -5.83 22.74 -10.09
CA THR A 250 -4.77 23.49 -9.40
C THR A 250 -3.61 23.83 -10.31
N GLY A 251 -2.93 24.92 -9.99
CA GLY A 251 -1.74 25.35 -10.68
C GLY A 251 -1.11 26.58 -10.05
N THR A 252 -0.24 27.23 -10.81
CA THR A 252 0.53 28.40 -10.39
C THR A 252 -0.08 29.66 -10.99
N SER A 253 -0.45 30.64 -10.16
CA SER A 253 -0.95 31.95 -10.58
C SER A 253 0.08 33.04 -10.36
N TYR A 254 0.45 33.75 -11.44
CA TYR A 254 1.31 34.92 -11.39
C TYR A 254 0.48 36.23 -11.25
N SER A 255 -0.82 36.20 -11.55
CA SER A 255 -1.73 37.35 -11.49
C SER A 255 -2.02 37.88 -10.08
N GLY A 256 -2.22 39.19 -9.94
CA GLY A 256 -2.91 39.78 -8.78
C GLY A 256 -4.44 39.66 -8.90
N PRO A 257 -5.23 40.26 -7.99
CA PRO A 257 -6.69 40.28 -8.09
C PRO A 257 -7.16 40.89 -9.41
N SER A 258 -7.64 40.05 -10.33
CA SER A 258 -7.92 40.36 -11.73
C SER A 258 -8.62 39.17 -12.40
N GLY A 259 -9.40 39.41 -13.46
CA GLY A 259 -10.09 38.33 -14.15
C GLY A 259 -11.09 37.62 -13.23
N ASP A 260 -10.93 36.31 -13.05
CA ASP A 260 -11.69 35.55 -12.04
C ASP A 260 -11.05 35.56 -10.66
N ILE A 261 -9.78 35.98 -10.53
CA ILE A 261 -9.00 35.85 -9.31
C ILE A 261 -9.39 36.94 -8.33
N ALA A 262 -10.04 36.56 -7.23
CA ALA A 262 -10.42 37.49 -6.17
C ALA A 262 -9.31 37.68 -5.11
N GLU A 263 -8.45 36.69 -4.92
CA GLU A 263 -7.50 36.65 -3.79
C GLU A 263 -6.15 37.30 -4.08
N VAL A 264 -5.65 38.07 -3.11
CA VAL A 264 -4.43 38.89 -3.22
C VAL A 264 -3.19 38.00 -3.28
N ARG A 265 -2.35 38.23 -4.29
CA ARG A 265 -1.05 37.55 -4.47
C ARG A 265 -0.10 37.87 -3.32
N ARG A 266 0.61 36.87 -2.81
CA ARG A 266 1.46 36.97 -1.61
C ARG A 266 2.93 36.86 -1.99
N GLY A 267 3.28 35.85 -2.78
CA GLY A 267 4.60 35.69 -3.38
C GLY A 267 4.79 36.43 -4.72
N THR A 268 5.80 35.97 -5.46
CA THR A 268 6.00 36.28 -6.89
C THR A 268 4.93 35.60 -7.75
N ASN A 269 4.59 34.37 -7.38
CA ASN A 269 3.40 33.60 -7.75
C ASN A 269 2.89 32.88 -6.48
N ASP A 270 1.71 32.27 -6.55
CA ASP A 270 1.17 31.40 -5.51
C ASP A 270 0.42 30.23 -6.17
N VAL A 271 0.11 29.17 -5.42
CA VAL A 271 -0.86 28.15 -5.84
C VAL A 271 -2.23 28.83 -5.98
N TRP A 272 -2.90 28.60 -7.10
CA TRP A 272 -4.31 28.93 -7.28
C TRP A 272 -5.09 27.66 -7.63
N SER A 273 -6.07 27.36 -6.80
CA SER A 273 -6.93 26.19 -6.93
C SER A 273 -8.37 26.65 -7.03
N LEU A 274 -9.16 26.05 -7.92
CA LEU A 274 -10.59 26.36 -8.04
C LEU A 274 -11.39 25.10 -8.32
N ARG A 275 -12.66 25.12 -7.89
CA ARG A 275 -13.62 24.06 -8.18
C ARG A 275 -14.74 24.60 -9.07
N PHE A 276 -15.18 23.80 -10.03
CA PHE A 276 -16.33 24.10 -10.90
C PHE A 276 -17.38 22.99 -10.89
N ASP A 277 -18.60 23.31 -11.32
CA ASP A 277 -19.69 22.35 -11.49
C ASP A 277 -19.65 21.62 -12.85
N ALA A 278 -20.54 20.64 -13.07
CA ALA A 278 -20.61 19.87 -14.32
C ALA A 278 -20.90 20.69 -15.60
N THR A 279 -21.18 21.99 -15.46
CA THR A 279 -21.42 22.94 -16.55
C THR A 279 -20.36 24.04 -16.66
N GLY A 280 -19.27 23.95 -15.88
CA GLY A 280 -18.14 24.86 -15.93
C GLY A 280 -18.28 26.14 -15.10
N ASN A 281 -19.29 26.28 -14.24
CA ASN A 281 -19.39 27.46 -13.37
C ASN A 281 -18.43 27.33 -12.18
N LYS A 282 -17.61 28.36 -11.91
CA LYS A 282 -16.75 28.41 -10.72
C LYS A 282 -17.59 28.44 -9.44
N LEU A 283 -17.37 27.46 -8.56
CA LEU A 283 -18.03 27.31 -7.25
C LEU A 283 -17.23 27.98 -6.13
N TRP A 284 -15.92 27.74 -6.08
CA TRP A 284 -14.99 28.40 -5.15
C TRP A 284 -13.61 28.56 -5.78
N GLU A 285 -12.80 29.44 -5.20
CA GLU A 285 -11.36 29.56 -5.46
C GLU A 285 -10.58 29.60 -4.13
N LYS A 286 -9.30 29.27 -4.19
CA LYS A 286 -8.31 29.44 -3.13
C LYS A 286 -6.99 29.90 -3.72
N ARG A 287 -6.34 30.84 -3.04
CA ARG A 287 -4.92 31.16 -3.23
C ARG A 287 -4.13 30.72 -2.02
N LEU A 288 -3.18 29.82 -2.20
CA LEU A 288 -2.34 29.23 -1.15
C LEU A 288 -0.87 29.47 -1.52
N GLY A 289 -0.07 29.94 -0.58
CA GLY A 289 1.29 30.39 -0.90
C GLY A 289 1.93 31.18 0.22
N GLY A 290 3.27 31.15 0.19
CA GLY A 290 4.15 31.75 1.18
C GLY A 290 4.47 33.23 0.93
N SER A 291 5.64 33.65 1.39
CA SER A 291 6.19 34.99 1.12
C SER A 291 6.93 35.09 -0.23
N THR A 292 7.21 33.94 -0.87
CA THR A 292 7.92 33.83 -2.15
C THR A 292 7.24 32.79 -3.06
N GLN A 293 7.90 32.34 -4.13
CA GLN A 293 7.36 31.42 -5.14
C GLN A 293 6.84 30.11 -4.53
N THR A 294 5.63 29.72 -4.92
CA THR A 294 4.95 28.48 -4.49
C THR A 294 4.30 27.82 -5.73
N ILE A 295 4.63 26.56 -6.02
CA ILE A 295 4.18 25.82 -7.22
C ILE A 295 3.63 24.44 -6.83
N PRO A 296 2.44 24.03 -7.28
CA PRO A 296 1.85 22.73 -6.94
C PRO A 296 2.26 21.67 -7.99
N ASN A 297 3.55 21.34 -8.05
CA ASN A 297 4.13 20.60 -9.19
C ASN A 297 3.53 19.19 -9.35
N ALA A 298 3.30 18.47 -8.24
CA ALA A 298 2.59 17.20 -8.20
C ALA A 298 1.08 17.26 -8.49
N GLY A 299 0.52 18.45 -8.76
CA GLY A 299 -0.88 18.61 -9.12
C GLY A 299 -1.85 18.44 -7.93
N ILE A 300 -2.97 17.74 -8.17
CA ILE A 300 -4.11 17.65 -7.25
C ILE A 300 -4.78 16.27 -7.32
N LEU A 301 -5.21 15.77 -6.17
CA LEU A 301 -5.87 14.49 -5.97
C LEU A 301 -7.20 14.68 -5.22
N ASN A 302 -8.21 13.83 -5.48
CA ASN A 302 -9.43 13.79 -4.67
C ASN A 302 -9.45 12.53 -3.79
N VAL A 303 -9.73 12.69 -2.50
CA VAL A 303 -9.90 11.58 -1.54
C VAL A 303 -11.12 11.89 -0.67
N GLY A 304 -12.08 10.97 -0.59
CA GLY A 304 -13.31 11.16 0.18
C GLY A 304 -14.21 12.35 -0.25
N GLY A 305 -13.93 12.98 -1.40
CA GLY A 305 -14.58 14.23 -1.83
C GLY A 305 -13.83 15.52 -1.48
N ASP A 306 -12.77 15.43 -0.67
CA ASP A 306 -11.82 16.50 -0.37
C ASP A 306 -10.59 16.45 -1.31
N HIS A 307 -9.78 17.51 -1.32
CA HIS A 307 -8.66 17.64 -2.26
C HIS A 307 -7.31 17.74 -1.55
N PHE A 308 -6.32 17.05 -2.10
CA PHE A 308 -4.92 17.06 -1.66
C PHE A 308 -4.05 17.61 -2.79
N ILE A 309 -3.09 18.45 -2.45
CA ILE A 309 -2.21 19.16 -3.40
C ILE A 309 -0.78 19.07 -2.87
N ALA A 310 0.18 18.75 -3.74
CA ALA A 310 1.60 18.75 -3.39
C ALA A 310 2.42 19.53 -4.41
N GLY A 311 3.64 19.91 -4.02
CA GLY A 311 4.56 20.70 -4.84
C GLY A 311 5.70 21.25 -4.01
N TYR A 312 6.20 22.44 -4.33
CA TYR A 312 7.34 23.06 -3.66
C TYR A 312 7.24 24.58 -3.46
N ALA A 313 7.89 25.08 -2.41
CA ALA A 313 7.84 26.47 -1.97
C ALA A 313 9.24 27.00 -1.61
N PHE A 314 9.67 28.07 -2.27
CA PHE A 314 10.94 28.72 -1.95
C PHE A 314 10.84 29.58 -0.68
N GLY A 315 11.83 29.44 0.20
CA GLY A 315 12.05 30.33 1.33
C GLY A 315 11.00 30.31 2.46
N ALA A 316 11.19 31.25 3.37
CA ALA A 316 10.57 31.24 4.69
C ALA A 316 9.04 31.38 4.71
N ALA A 317 8.46 30.74 5.74
CA ALA A 317 7.07 30.80 6.18
C ALA A 317 6.37 32.15 5.93
N GLY A 318 5.13 32.08 5.48
CA GLY A 318 4.29 33.26 5.28
C GLY A 318 2.85 32.88 4.96
N HIS A 319 1.91 33.69 5.42
CA HIS A 319 0.47 33.55 5.20
C HIS A 319 -0.10 32.17 5.59
N ASP A 320 -0.31 31.28 4.61
CA ASP A 320 -0.92 29.96 4.83
C ASP A 320 0.11 28.82 4.80
N LEU A 321 1.39 29.14 4.59
CA LEU A 321 2.50 28.21 4.81
C LEU A 321 3.21 28.62 6.10
N PHE A 322 2.93 27.91 7.19
CA PHE A 322 3.26 28.30 8.57
C PHE A 322 4.63 27.77 9.02
N TRP A 323 5.14 26.71 8.38
CA TRP A 323 6.42 26.10 8.75
C TRP A 323 7.61 26.87 8.16
N PRO A 324 8.72 27.07 8.92
CA PRO A 324 9.95 27.66 8.41
C PRO A 324 10.51 26.88 7.22
N SER A 325 11.27 27.56 6.35
CA SER A 325 12.08 26.86 5.34
C SER A 325 13.08 25.94 6.03
N LEU A 326 13.24 24.73 5.51
CA LEU A 326 14.34 23.84 5.85
C LEU A 326 15.59 24.22 5.03
N GLY A 327 15.38 24.59 3.75
CA GLY A 327 16.44 24.91 2.80
C GLY A 327 16.20 26.16 1.96
N VAL A 328 16.63 26.10 0.70
CA VAL A 328 16.37 27.13 -0.31
C VAL A 328 14.90 27.07 -0.77
N GLY A 329 14.35 25.87 -0.95
CA GLY A 329 12.92 25.65 -1.14
C GLY A 329 12.53 24.20 -0.89
N ASP A 330 11.51 24.00 -0.05
CA ASP A 330 11.10 22.68 0.43
C ASP A 330 9.81 22.22 -0.26
N ALA A 331 9.61 20.90 -0.32
CA ALA A 331 8.37 20.31 -0.80
C ALA A 331 7.25 20.50 0.24
N PHE A 332 5.99 20.56 -0.24
CA PHE A 332 4.81 20.72 0.61
C PHE A 332 3.70 19.73 0.25
N GLY A 333 2.80 19.51 1.21
CA GLY A 333 1.48 18.93 0.99
C GLY A 333 0.39 19.78 1.67
N LEU A 334 -0.76 19.94 1.02
CA LEU A 334 -1.91 20.73 1.48
C LEU A 334 -3.19 19.91 1.33
N TRP A 335 -4.06 19.95 2.34
CA TRP A 335 -5.40 19.34 2.29
C TRP A 335 -6.48 20.43 2.38
N ILE A 336 -7.37 20.46 1.40
CA ILE A 336 -8.47 21.43 1.26
C ILE A 336 -9.81 20.70 1.28
N SER A 337 -10.73 21.18 2.12
CA SER A 337 -12.12 20.73 2.11
C SER A 337 -12.79 20.99 0.76
N GLY A 338 -13.12 19.95 0.00
CA GLY A 338 -13.62 20.06 -1.37
C GLY A 338 -15.01 20.69 -1.46
N GLY A 339 -15.80 20.59 -0.39
CA GLY A 339 -17.09 21.26 -0.26
C GLY A 339 -17.00 22.78 -0.05
N SER A 340 -15.90 23.30 0.52
CA SER A 340 -15.84 24.67 1.06
C SER A 340 -14.63 25.50 0.65
N GLY A 341 -13.57 24.88 0.13
CA GLY A 341 -12.29 25.53 -0.11
C GLY A 341 -11.52 25.88 1.17
N VAL A 342 -11.88 25.32 2.35
CA VAL A 342 -11.13 25.58 3.60
C VAL A 342 -9.86 24.72 3.63
N LEU A 343 -8.70 25.36 3.88
CA LEU A 343 -7.45 24.66 4.16
C LEU A 343 -7.56 23.99 5.55
N ASN A 344 -7.34 22.68 5.60
CA ASN A 344 -7.45 21.87 6.81
C ASN A 344 -6.08 21.51 7.41
N PHE A 345 -5.05 21.34 6.57
CA PHE A 345 -3.71 20.86 6.97
C PHE A 345 -2.62 21.31 5.98
N GLU A 346 -1.41 21.52 6.49
CA GLU A 346 -0.15 21.76 5.77
C GLU A 346 0.91 20.79 6.33
N THR A 347 1.68 20.19 5.43
CA THR A 347 2.92 19.45 5.72
C THR A 347 4.06 19.99 4.85
N ARG A 348 5.31 19.87 5.32
CA ARG A 348 6.53 20.17 4.55
C ARG A 348 7.55 19.04 4.67
N ALA A 349 8.28 18.79 3.59
CA ALA A 349 9.42 17.87 3.57
C ALA A 349 10.56 18.49 2.76
N GLY A 350 11.80 18.32 3.22
CA GLY A 350 12.97 18.87 2.53
C GLY A 350 14.26 18.77 3.34
N GLY A 351 15.33 19.33 2.76
CA GLY A 351 16.66 19.47 3.34
C GLY A 351 17.20 20.89 3.18
N SER A 352 18.52 21.05 2.94
CA SER A 352 19.19 22.36 2.88
C SER A 352 19.02 23.15 1.57
N ASP A 353 18.65 22.48 0.47
CA ASP A 353 18.71 23.05 -0.87
C ASP A 353 17.32 23.11 -1.52
N VAL A 354 17.06 22.35 -2.59
CA VAL A 354 15.77 22.38 -3.30
C VAL A 354 15.18 20.98 -3.40
N ASP A 355 13.99 20.83 -2.84
CA ASP A 355 13.23 19.58 -2.78
C ASP A 355 11.86 19.79 -3.43
N ASP A 356 11.47 18.92 -4.36
CA ASP A 356 10.29 19.11 -5.21
C ASP A 356 9.41 17.85 -5.26
N ALA A 357 8.15 17.98 -4.84
CA ALA A 357 7.15 16.92 -4.97
C ALA A 357 6.59 16.90 -6.40
N ARG A 358 6.83 15.79 -7.11
CA ARG A 358 6.48 15.57 -8.52
C ARG A 358 5.22 14.74 -8.75
N SER A 359 4.80 13.91 -7.81
CA SER A 359 3.53 13.16 -7.90
C SER A 359 2.90 12.91 -6.53
N ILE A 360 1.57 12.82 -6.49
CA ILE A 360 0.79 12.48 -5.29
C ILE A 360 -0.23 11.36 -5.59
N ALA A 361 -0.40 10.41 -4.67
CA ALA A 361 -1.38 9.33 -4.74
C ALA A 361 -2.00 9.05 -3.35
N ALA A 362 -3.13 8.34 -3.30
CA ALA A 362 -3.83 7.98 -2.06
C ALA A 362 -3.77 6.47 -1.84
N ILE A 363 -3.38 6.06 -0.63
CA ILE A 363 -3.02 4.69 -0.27
C ILE A 363 -4.26 3.87 0.08
N ASP A 364 -5.17 4.44 0.86
CA ASP A 364 -6.51 3.90 1.06
C ASP A 364 -7.58 4.98 0.83
N PRO A 365 -8.38 4.91 -0.25
CA PRO A 365 -9.48 5.85 -0.50
C PRO A 365 -10.72 5.61 0.40
N ALA A 366 -10.73 4.55 1.22
CA ALA A 366 -11.75 4.25 2.21
C ALA A 366 -11.34 4.60 3.65
N SER A 367 -10.03 4.80 3.94
CA SER A 367 -9.59 5.35 5.23
C SER A 367 -9.93 6.84 5.31
N PHE A 368 -10.32 7.31 6.50
CA PHE A 368 -10.84 8.66 6.66
C PHE A 368 -9.74 9.63 7.10
N ILE A 369 -9.02 10.18 6.12
CA ILE A 369 -8.04 11.28 6.24
C ILE A 369 -6.71 10.87 6.89
N SER A 370 -5.79 10.32 6.08
CA SER A 370 -4.35 10.36 6.37
C SER A 370 -3.46 9.92 5.22
N ASP A 371 -3.82 8.81 4.55
CA ASP A 371 -2.81 7.97 3.91
C ASP A 371 -2.52 8.40 2.47
N ILE A 372 -1.52 9.28 2.30
CA ILE A 372 -1.07 9.78 0.99
C ILE A 372 0.41 9.47 0.75
N ALA A 373 0.72 9.11 -0.50
CA ALA A 373 2.07 8.99 -1.01
C ALA A 373 2.42 10.26 -1.80
N ILE A 374 3.59 10.85 -1.53
CA ILE A 374 4.17 11.97 -2.27
C ILE A 374 5.57 11.54 -2.72
N ALA A 375 5.78 11.49 -4.03
CA ALA A 375 7.08 11.20 -4.63
C ALA A 375 7.71 12.47 -5.21
N GLY A 376 9.03 12.58 -5.13
CA GLY A 376 9.75 13.79 -5.49
C GLY A 376 11.25 13.61 -5.71
N VAL A 377 11.91 14.74 -5.94
CA VAL A 377 13.35 14.85 -6.20
C VAL A 377 13.98 15.75 -5.13
N THR A 378 15.23 15.50 -4.74
CA THR A 378 16.00 16.33 -3.80
C THR A 378 17.37 16.71 -4.36
N ASN A 379 17.80 17.94 -4.07
CA ASN A 379 19.18 18.41 -4.28
C ASN A 379 19.95 18.56 -2.95
N SER A 380 19.36 18.18 -1.82
CA SER A 380 19.83 18.52 -0.49
C SER A 380 20.87 17.51 0.02
N PRO A 381 22.16 17.87 0.23
CA PRO A 381 23.22 16.96 0.68
C PRO A 381 23.15 16.60 2.18
N VAL A 382 21.97 16.15 2.64
CA VAL A 382 21.54 15.91 4.02
C VAL A 382 21.39 17.17 4.89
N SER A 383 20.14 17.57 5.19
CA SER A 383 19.73 18.03 6.54
C SER A 383 18.24 18.39 6.63
N GLY A 384 17.37 17.46 7.05
CA GLY A 384 15.96 17.78 7.30
C GLY A 384 15.09 16.58 7.68
N THR A 385 13.84 16.57 7.22
CA THR A 385 12.91 15.43 7.40
C THR A 385 13.10 14.34 6.35
N ILE A 386 13.80 14.64 5.25
CA ILE A 386 14.32 13.64 4.31
C ILE A 386 15.65 13.12 4.87
N THR A 387 15.75 11.80 5.08
CA THR A 387 16.92 11.14 5.66
C THR A 387 17.55 10.15 4.67
N GLY A 388 18.83 10.35 4.40
CA GLY A 388 19.58 9.59 3.40
C GLY A 388 21.05 10.00 3.37
N ILE A 389 21.81 9.50 2.40
CA ILE A 389 23.16 9.99 2.09
C ILE A 389 23.25 10.11 0.56
N PRO A 390 22.80 11.23 -0.01
CA PRO A 390 22.87 11.48 -1.44
C PRO A 390 24.32 11.55 -1.88
N ARG A 391 24.58 11.05 -3.09
CA ARG A 391 25.92 11.00 -3.70
C ARG A 391 25.92 11.33 -5.20
N GLY A 392 24.81 11.82 -5.73
CA GLY A 392 24.68 12.28 -7.11
C GLY A 392 24.24 13.74 -7.24
N HIS A 393 23.66 14.05 -8.39
CA HIS A 393 22.86 15.25 -8.63
C HIS A 393 21.42 14.79 -8.88
N TYR A 394 20.43 15.31 -8.14
CA TYR A 394 19.01 14.90 -8.22
C TYR A 394 18.74 13.43 -7.81
N ASP A 395 18.81 13.14 -6.50
CA ASP A 395 18.37 11.86 -5.93
C ASP A 395 16.82 11.86 -5.67
N TYR A 396 16.17 10.69 -5.60
CA TYR A 396 14.72 10.59 -5.37
C TYR A 396 14.32 10.34 -3.92
N TRP A 397 13.13 10.81 -3.56
CA TRP A 397 12.48 10.45 -2.30
C TRP A 397 11.01 10.08 -2.52
N LEU A 398 10.56 9.05 -1.78
CA LEU A 398 9.14 8.72 -1.60
C LEU A 398 8.80 8.98 -0.13
N SER A 399 7.96 9.98 0.12
CA SER A 399 7.32 10.14 1.43
C SER A 399 5.94 9.49 1.41
N ILE A 400 5.68 8.63 2.39
CA ILE A 400 4.34 8.13 2.69
C ILE A 400 3.94 8.78 4.01
N GLN A 401 2.81 9.47 4.04
CA GLN A 401 2.26 10.03 5.27
C GLN A 401 1.06 9.18 5.70
N THR A 402 0.99 8.85 6.99
CA THR A 402 -0.07 8.08 7.63
C THR A 402 -0.46 8.75 8.96
N VAL A 403 -1.59 8.39 9.57
CA VAL A 403 -2.15 9.10 10.76
C VAL A 403 -1.11 9.32 11.86
N ASN A 404 -0.23 8.33 12.07
CA ASN A 404 0.68 8.26 13.20
C ASN A 404 2.15 8.27 12.76
N ASN A 405 2.47 8.40 11.47
CA ASN A 405 3.82 8.16 10.99
C ASN A 405 4.14 8.82 9.65
N ALA A 406 5.32 9.42 9.56
CA ALA A 406 5.84 10.04 8.34
C ALA A 406 7.03 9.21 7.82
N VAL A 407 6.75 8.34 6.85
CA VAL A 407 7.78 7.65 6.10
C VAL A 407 8.44 8.66 5.17
N VAL A 408 9.77 8.59 5.07
CA VAL A 408 10.51 9.03 3.89
C VAL A 408 11.53 7.93 3.60
N ASP A 409 11.59 7.45 2.37
CA ASP A 409 12.63 6.54 1.89
C ASP A 409 13.33 7.17 0.67
N GLU A 410 14.64 6.96 0.52
CA GLU A 410 15.50 7.59 -0.50
C GLU A 410 15.89 6.52 -1.54
N PHE A 411 15.45 6.68 -2.79
CA PHE A 411 15.73 5.75 -3.89
C PHE A 411 16.78 6.33 -4.85
N ARG A 412 17.85 5.58 -5.12
CA ARG A 412 19.01 6.07 -5.88
C ARG A 412 19.10 5.39 -7.25
N CYS A 413 18.87 6.18 -8.29
CA CYS A 413 18.80 5.71 -9.66
C CYS A 413 20.14 5.95 -10.39
N GLY A 414 20.95 4.90 -10.56
CA GLY A 414 22.15 4.94 -11.42
C GLY A 414 23.26 5.89 -10.95
N THR A 415 24.16 6.30 -11.86
CA THR A 415 25.35 7.10 -11.53
C THR A 415 25.36 8.49 -12.15
N ASP A 416 25.55 9.52 -11.33
CA ASP A 416 26.04 10.87 -11.68
C ASP A 416 25.33 11.65 -12.82
N GLN A 417 24.11 11.24 -13.21
CA GLN A 417 23.33 11.81 -14.32
C GLN A 417 22.17 12.70 -13.81
N TRP A 418 21.19 13.00 -14.69
CA TRP A 418 19.93 13.62 -14.29
C TRP A 418 18.81 12.57 -14.30
N ASP A 419 18.04 12.59 -13.23
CA ASP A 419 17.01 11.62 -12.91
C ASP A 419 15.78 12.40 -12.37
N GLU A 420 14.58 12.15 -12.91
CA GLU A 420 13.32 12.73 -12.42
C GLU A 420 12.17 11.71 -12.31
N VAL A 421 11.68 11.42 -11.09
CA VAL A 421 10.37 10.76 -10.90
C VAL A 421 9.25 11.68 -11.37
N ARG A 422 8.30 11.14 -12.12
CA ARG A 422 7.14 11.87 -12.68
C ARG A 422 5.80 11.32 -12.21
N LYS A 423 5.71 10.03 -11.86
CA LYS A 423 4.47 9.41 -11.36
C LYS A 423 4.74 8.45 -10.20
N VAL A 424 3.85 8.47 -9.21
CA VAL A 424 3.66 7.37 -8.25
C VAL A 424 2.24 6.82 -8.38
N LEU A 425 2.11 5.50 -8.38
CA LEU A 425 0.84 4.76 -8.38
C LEU A 425 0.83 3.79 -7.19
N ILE A 426 -0.35 3.53 -6.62
CA ILE A 426 -0.53 2.51 -5.57
C ILE A 426 -0.98 1.21 -6.23
N THR A 427 -0.33 0.09 -5.93
CA THR A 427 -0.60 -1.20 -6.59
C THR A 427 -1.56 -2.07 -5.76
N PRO A 428 -2.31 -3.01 -6.37
CA PRO A 428 -3.44 -3.67 -5.71
C PRO A 428 -3.07 -4.61 -4.55
N ASP A 429 -1.78 -4.89 -4.40
CA ASP A 429 -1.14 -5.66 -3.34
C ASP A 429 -0.77 -4.83 -2.10
N GLY A 430 -0.83 -3.49 -2.18
CA GLY A 430 -0.38 -2.56 -1.13
C GLY A 430 1.02 -1.99 -1.35
N GLY A 431 1.66 -2.31 -2.48
CA GLY A 431 2.91 -1.70 -2.92
C GLY A 431 2.72 -0.37 -3.66
N TYR A 432 3.83 0.11 -4.23
CA TYR A 432 3.93 1.37 -4.96
C TYR A 432 4.68 1.14 -6.28
N LEU A 433 4.21 1.72 -7.37
CA LEU A 433 4.95 1.82 -8.63
C LEU A 433 5.43 3.26 -8.80
N LEU A 434 6.74 3.45 -8.89
CA LEU A 434 7.37 4.72 -9.25
C LEU A 434 7.76 4.67 -10.72
N ALA A 435 7.40 5.70 -11.48
CA ALA A 435 7.82 5.87 -12.87
C ALA A 435 8.44 7.26 -13.07
N GLY A 436 9.55 7.30 -13.79
CA GLY A 436 10.34 8.51 -14.02
C GLY A 436 11.23 8.40 -15.24
N ILE A 437 12.16 9.33 -15.36
CA ILE A 437 13.14 9.40 -16.43
C ILE A 437 14.56 9.34 -15.88
N SER A 438 15.48 8.72 -16.62
CA SER A 438 16.85 8.48 -16.17
C SER A 438 17.82 8.40 -17.35
N GLY A 439 18.87 9.22 -17.33
CA GLY A 439 20.00 9.14 -18.28
C GLY A 439 21.13 8.20 -17.85
N ALA A 440 20.93 7.40 -16.80
CA ALA A 440 21.98 6.61 -16.15
C ALA A 440 22.01 5.13 -16.59
N ASP A 441 23.21 4.54 -16.62
CA ASP A 441 23.39 3.09 -16.65
C ASP A 441 23.13 2.45 -15.27
N ALA A 442 23.16 1.11 -15.17
CA ALA A 442 22.84 0.40 -13.94
C ALA A 442 23.78 0.79 -12.77
N GLY A 443 23.19 1.07 -11.60
CA GLY A 443 23.91 1.58 -10.44
C GLY A 443 22.99 1.81 -9.25
N TRP A 444 23.52 1.56 -8.05
CA TRP A 444 22.80 1.52 -6.77
C TRP A 444 21.53 0.66 -6.85
N ASP A 445 20.35 1.29 -6.90
CA ASP A 445 19.07 0.61 -6.82
C ASP A 445 18.46 0.34 -8.22
N LYS A 446 19.05 0.91 -9.28
CA LYS A 446 18.73 0.64 -10.70
C LYS A 446 19.53 -0.56 -11.20
N THR A 447 18.86 -1.63 -11.66
CA THR A 447 19.55 -2.83 -12.18
C THR A 447 19.68 -2.88 -13.71
N HIS A 448 18.97 -1.99 -14.42
CA HIS A 448 18.94 -1.94 -15.88
C HIS A 448 19.69 -0.74 -16.46
N ASP A 449 20.60 -1.00 -17.41
CA ASP A 449 21.33 0.02 -18.17
C ASP A 449 20.40 0.93 -19.00
N SER A 450 20.92 2.10 -19.40
CA SER A 450 20.26 2.99 -20.35
C SER A 450 20.18 2.32 -21.74
N ARG A 451 19.18 2.69 -22.54
CA ARG A 451 19.14 2.34 -23.98
C ARG A 451 19.93 3.33 -24.84
N GLY A 452 20.43 4.40 -24.21
CA GLY A 452 21.30 5.44 -24.76
C GLY A 452 20.49 6.67 -25.17
N GLY A 453 21.06 7.86 -24.99
CA GLY A 453 20.35 9.12 -25.21
C GLY A 453 20.60 10.06 -24.03
N ASP A 454 19.71 11.03 -23.84
CA ASP A 454 19.75 11.90 -22.66
C ASP A 454 18.85 11.35 -21.52
N PHE A 455 17.74 10.66 -21.83
CA PHE A 455 16.77 10.13 -20.84
C PHE A 455 15.97 8.91 -21.35
N ASP A 456 15.97 7.81 -20.60
CA ASP A 456 15.05 6.67 -20.74
C ASP A 456 13.89 6.73 -19.73
N LEU A 457 12.78 6.05 -20.01
CA LEU A 457 11.77 5.72 -19.00
C LEU A 457 12.30 4.63 -18.05
N TRP A 458 12.45 4.96 -16.77
CA TRP A 458 12.75 4.00 -15.70
C TRP A 458 11.57 3.84 -14.74
N ILE A 459 11.34 2.60 -14.33
CA ILE A 459 10.18 2.18 -13.54
C ILE A 459 10.66 1.23 -12.45
N VAL A 460 10.20 1.44 -11.21
CA VAL A 460 10.50 0.55 -10.08
C VAL A 460 9.24 0.25 -9.26
N LYS A 461 9.04 -1.04 -8.97
CA LYS A 461 7.98 -1.55 -8.09
C LYS A 461 8.57 -1.81 -6.72
N VAL A 462 7.97 -1.21 -5.69
CA VAL A 462 8.43 -1.30 -4.31
C VAL A 462 7.30 -1.70 -3.37
N HIS A 463 7.64 -2.35 -2.27
CA HIS A 463 6.67 -2.82 -1.26
C HIS A 463 7.21 -2.57 0.16
N PRO A 464 6.37 -2.24 1.15
CA PRO A 464 6.77 -2.19 2.56
C PRO A 464 7.40 -3.51 3.02
N SER A 465 8.64 -3.45 3.51
CA SER A 465 9.46 -4.61 3.89
C SER A 465 9.55 -4.85 5.39
N GLY A 466 9.18 -3.85 6.20
CA GLY A 466 9.16 -3.96 7.66
C GLY A 466 10.56 -3.87 8.28
N GLY A 467 11.09 -2.65 8.38
CA GLY A 467 12.30 -2.36 9.14
C GLY A 467 12.16 -2.70 10.62
N ALA A 468 13.23 -2.53 11.40
CA ALA A 468 13.20 -2.80 12.83
C ALA A 468 14.03 -1.81 13.64
N TRP A 469 13.76 -1.80 14.95
CA TRP A 469 14.67 -1.25 15.92
C TRP A 469 15.92 -2.12 16.03
N TRP A 470 17.06 -1.45 16.02
CA TRP A 470 18.37 -1.98 16.34
C TRP A 470 18.89 -1.25 17.57
N TYR A 471 19.63 -1.95 18.41
CA TYR A 471 19.97 -1.57 19.77
C TYR A 471 21.48 -1.66 19.92
N ALA A 472 22.12 -0.63 20.48
CA ALA A 472 23.57 -0.61 20.61
C ALA A 472 24.07 -1.81 21.44
N ASP A 473 25.08 -2.51 20.92
CA ASP A 473 25.76 -3.66 21.52
C ASP A 473 27.22 -3.22 21.74
N ALA A 474 27.51 -2.70 22.94
CA ALA A 474 28.79 -2.06 23.23
C ALA A 474 29.87 -3.01 23.80
N ASP A 475 29.49 -4.21 24.27
CA ASP A 475 30.43 -5.23 24.75
C ASP A 475 30.59 -6.46 23.83
N GLY A 476 29.64 -6.69 22.90
CA GLY A 476 29.74 -7.63 21.80
C GLY A 476 29.10 -9.00 22.05
N ASP A 477 28.12 -9.12 22.95
CA ASP A 477 27.51 -10.40 23.32
C ASP A 477 26.30 -10.84 22.46
N GLY A 478 25.73 -9.93 21.65
CA GLY A 478 24.57 -10.17 20.79
C GLY A 478 23.22 -9.76 21.38
N PHE A 479 23.22 -9.14 22.55
CA PHE A 479 22.13 -8.34 23.11
C PHE A 479 22.49 -6.84 22.98
N GLY A 480 21.51 -5.95 23.06
CA GLY A 480 21.76 -4.52 22.95
C GLY A 480 20.77 -3.67 23.74
N SER A 481 21.20 -2.46 24.10
CA SER A 481 20.51 -1.61 25.06
C SER A 481 19.15 -1.09 24.55
N PRO A 482 18.02 -1.42 25.21
CA PRO A 482 16.70 -0.86 24.87
C PRO A 482 16.62 0.66 25.08
N SER A 483 17.61 1.25 25.78
CA SER A 483 17.74 2.69 26.01
C SER A 483 18.57 3.43 24.95
N VAL A 484 19.25 2.70 24.05
CA VAL A 484 20.10 3.23 22.98
C VAL A 484 19.72 2.54 21.67
N SER A 485 18.55 2.90 21.15
CA SER A 485 17.95 2.30 19.96
C SER A 485 17.89 3.24 18.75
N VAL A 486 17.84 2.66 17.56
CA VAL A 486 17.70 3.33 16.27
C VAL A 486 16.89 2.43 15.33
N PHE A 487 15.89 3.00 14.64
CA PHE A 487 15.14 2.25 13.64
C PHE A 487 15.87 2.27 12.30
N ALA A 488 16.07 1.11 11.68
CA ALA A 488 16.73 0.97 10.38
C ALA A 488 16.33 -0.33 9.66
N CYS A 489 16.63 -0.40 8.36
CA CYS A 489 16.38 -1.59 7.54
C CYS A 489 17.46 -2.65 7.79
N ASP A 490 18.73 -2.23 7.70
CA ASP A 490 19.92 -3.02 8.01
C ASP A 490 20.50 -2.68 9.39
N PRO A 491 21.24 -3.61 10.04
CA PRO A 491 21.93 -3.35 11.31
C PRO A 491 22.99 -2.24 11.18
N PRO A 492 22.88 -1.14 11.92
CA PRO A 492 23.97 -0.18 12.02
C PRO A 492 25.19 -0.81 12.71
N PRO A 493 26.44 -0.40 12.38
CA PRO A 493 27.64 -0.95 13.01
C PRO A 493 27.58 -0.86 14.55
N GLY A 494 27.83 -1.97 15.23
CA GLY A 494 27.76 -2.05 16.70
C GLY A 494 26.34 -2.01 17.25
N HIS A 495 25.33 -2.44 16.48
CA HIS A 495 23.95 -2.58 16.93
C HIS A 495 23.39 -3.96 16.53
N VAL A 496 22.50 -4.51 17.36
CA VAL A 496 21.84 -5.81 17.17
C VAL A 496 20.32 -5.69 17.30
N ARG A 497 19.56 -6.70 16.84
CA ARG A 497 18.08 -6.65 16.78
C ARG A 497 17.38 -7.02 18.10
N ASN A 498 18.15 -7.24 19.16
CA ASN A 498 17.77 -7.97 20.36
C ASN A 498 17.86 -7.03 21.57
N ASP A 499 16.73 -6.43 21.95
CA ASP A 499 16.59 -5.29 22.88
C ASP A 499 16.76 -5.64 24.37
N ARG A 500 17.33 -6.81 24.64
CA ARG A 500 17.22 -7.51 25.92
C ARG A 500 18.43 -7.32 26.82
N ASP A 501 19.27 -6.32 26.58
CA ASP A 501 20.38 -6.02 27.47
C ASP A 501 19.95 -5.14 28.66
N CYS A 502 20.36 -5.53 29.87
CA CYS A 502 20.11 -4.80 31.11
C CYS A 502 21.33 -4.01 31.62
N ASP A 503 22.53 -4.24 31.08
CA ASP A 503 23.77 -3.54 31.43
C ASP A 503 24.81 -3.70 30.30
N ASP A 504 24.73 -2.81 29.30
CA ASP A 504 25.53 -2.62 28.06
C ASP A 504 27.02 -2.31 28.31
N THR A 505 27.58 -2.99 29.32
CA THR A 505 28.98 -3.00 29.77
C THR A 505 29.40 -4.34 30.44
N ASP A 506 28.51 -5.33 30.57
CA ASP A 506 28.75 -6.61 31.23
C ASP A 506 27.99 -7.79 30.53
N PRO A 507 28.67 -8.64 29.74
CA PRO A 507 28.09 -9.61 28.79
C PRO A 507 27.52 -10.89 29.46
N LEU A 508 26.89 -10.67 30.61
CA LEU A 508 26.27 -11.65 31.50
C LEU A 508 24.92 -11.12 32.05
N LYS A 509 24.45 -9.94 31.61
CA LYS A 509 23.23 -9.28 32.12
C LYS A 509 22.18 -8.98 31.04
N PHE A 510 21.81 -9.96 30.25
CA PHE A 510 20.64 -9.89 29.37
C PHE A 510 19.38 -10.54 29.99
N VAL A 511 18.19 -10.22 29.49
CA VAL A 511 16.92 -10.85 29.88
C VAL A 511 16.98 -12.35 29.57
N GLY A 512 16.78 -13.18 30.60
CA GLY A 512 16.98 -14.63 30.56
C GLY A 512 18.35 -15.10 31.06
N ALA A 513 19.31 -14.20 31.31
CA ALA A 513 20.60 -14.58 31.90
C ALA A 513 20.43 -15.11 33.34
N PRO A 514 21.24 -16.10 33.78
CA PRO A 514 21.15 -16.66 35.12
C PRO A 514 21.53 -15.64 36.19
N CYS A 515 20.63 -15.39 37.14
CA CYS A 515 20.84 -14.48 38.26
C CYS A 515 20.63 -15.20 39.60
N THR A 516 21.03 -14.55 40.70
CA THR A 516 20.81 -15.09 42.05
C THR A 516 19.76 -14.27 42.80
N GLY A 517 18.57 -14.85 42.95
CA GLY A 517 17.44 -14.15 43.57
C GLY A 517 17.54 -14.03 45.10
N PRO A 518 16.59 -13.34 45.75
CA PRO A 518 16.58 -13.10 47.20
C PRO A 518 16.57 -14.40 48.02
N GLY A 519 17.74 -14.84 48.47
CA GLY A 519 17.94 -16.11 49.19
C GLY A 519 18.93 -17.07 48.52
N GLY A 520 19.46 -16.74 47.34
CA GLY A 520 20.43 -17.57 46.62
C GLY A 520 19.78 -18.68 45.77
N ALA A 521 18.53 -18.50 45.38
CA ALA A 521 17.90 -19.34 44.35
C ALA A 521 18.51 -19.02 42.97
N PRO A 522 18.64 -20.01 42.08
CA PRO A 522 18.91 -19.77 40.66
C PRO A 522 17.62 -19.29 39.99
N ASP A 523 17.58 -18.02 39.64
CA ASP A 523 16.48 -17.34 38.96
C ASP A 523 17.01 -16.77 37.62
N VAL A 524 16.16 -16.07 36.85
CA VAL A 524 16.57 -15.41 35.59
C VAL A 524 16.23 -13.92 35.61
N LEU A 525 16.99 -13.10 34.88
CA LEU A 525 16.62 -11.68 34.67
C LEU A 525 15.32 -11.60 33.86
N GLY A 526 14.31 -10.94 34.41
CA GLY A 526 13.03 -10.67 33.75
C GLY A 526 13.08 -9.46 32.82
N PRO A 527 12.00 -9.16 32.07
CA PRO A 527 11.94 -8.04 31.13
C PRO A 527 12.00 -6.64 31.77
N ASP A 528 11.87 -6.55 33.09
CA ASP A 528 12.10 -5.34 33.89
C ASP A 528 13.55 -5.23 34.40
N CYS A 529 14.43 -6.12 33.93
CA CYS A 529 15.81 -6.29 34.38
C CYS A 529 15.96 -6.63 35.87
N VAL A 530 14.90 -7.17 36.49
CA VAL A 530 14.91 -7.68 37.86
C VAL A 530 14.99 -9.21 37.85
N CYS A 531 15.78 -9.75 38.78
CA CYS A 531 15.91 -11.20 38.96
C CYS A 531 14.61 -11.81 39.50
N GLY A 532 13.98 -12.73 38.75
CA GLY A 532 12.63 -13.22 39.04
C GLY A 532 12.33 -14.62 38.49
N SER A 533 11.12 -15.11 38.79
CA SER A 533 10.65 -16.46 38.41
C SER A 533 9.52 -16.39 37.37
N VAL A 534 9.65 -17.19 36.32
CA VAL A 534 8.68 -17.26 35.20
C VAL A 534 7.48 -18.11 35.62
N VAL A 535 6.39 -17.45 36.04
CA VAL A 535 5.13 -18.12 36.43
C VAL A 535 3.92 -17.36 35.89
N GLY A 536 3.44 -17.78 34.72
CA GLY A 536 2.24 -17.24 34.07
C GLY A 536 2.45 -17.06 32.56
N GLY A 537 2.00 -18.04 31.77
CA GLY A 537 2.11 -18.02 30.31
C GLY A 537 1.32 -16.89 29.65
N VAL A 538 1.76 -16.48 28.46
CA VAL A 538 1.21 -15.37 27.70
C VAL A 538 -0.01 -15.84 26.88
N SER A 539 -1.11 -15.10 26.99
CA SER A 539 -2.37 -15.37 26.27
C SER A 539 -2.18 -15.21 24.75
N LEU A 540 -2.44 -16.29 24.01
CA LEU A 540 -2.37 -16.37 22.55
C LEU A 540 -3.71 -16.92 22.00
N PRO A 541 -4.74 -16.08 21.85
CA PRO A 541 -6.01 -16.51 21.28
C PRO A 541 -5.84 -16.81 19.77
N VAL A 542 -5.98 -18.07 19.37
CA VAL A 542 -5.89 -18.52 17.97
C VAL A 542 -7.25 -18.97 17.47
N VAL A 543 -7.58 -18.66 16.21
CA VAL A 543 -8.77 -19.18 15.52
C VAL A 543 -8.34 -19.79 14.18
N MET A 544 -8.71 -21.05 13.93
CA MET A 544 -8.32 -21.81 12.72
C MET A 544 -9.44 -22.71 12.21
N GLY A 545 -9.47 -22.96 10.90
CA GLY A 545 -10.41 -23.88 10.25
C GLY A 545 -9.73 -25.13 9.69
N LEU A 546 -10.45 -26.25 9.67
CA LEU A 546 -10.00 -27.50 9.05
C LEU A 546 -10.91 -27.85 7.87
N GLN A 547 -10.34 -27.99 6.68
CA GLN A 547 -11.07 -28.48 5.52
C GLN A 547 -11.47 -29.95 5.78
N GLY A 548 -12.69 -30.34 5.44
CA GLY A 548 -13.21 -31.65 5.86
C GLY A 548 -14.43 -31.48 6.74
N PRO A 549 -14.25 -31.17 8.03
CA PRO A 549 -15.36 -30.91 8.94
C PRO A 549 -16.00 -29.53 8.74
N MET A 550 -15.31 -28.53 8.17
CA MET A 550 -15.88 -27.19 7.94
C MET A 550 -17.12 -27.22 7.03
N ASP A 551 -18.29 -26.88 7.57
CA ASP A 551 -19.50 -26.71 6.78
C ASP A 551 -19.60 -25.29 6.19
N ALA A 552 -19.71 -25.25 4.86
CA ALA A 552 -19.67 -24.01 4.07
C ALA A 552 -20.93 -23.12 4.19
N PHE A 553 -21.97 -23.53 4.91
CA PHE A 553 -23.21 -22.77 5.07
C PHE A 553 -23.39 -22.19 6.47
N THR A 554 -22.84 -22.86 7.49
CA THR A 554 -22.91 -22.47 8.90
C THR A 554 -21.63 -21.81 9.41
N GLY A 555 -20.49 -22.02 8.73
CA GLY A 555 -19.18 -21.54 9.19
C GLY A 555 -18.69 -22.26 10.45
N LEU A 556 -19.24 -23.44 10.75
CA LEU A 556 -18.84 -24.29 11.87
C LEU A 556 -18.25 -25.59 11.34
N MET A 557 -17.18 -26.06 11.96
CA MET A 557 -16.68 -27.43 11.76
C MET A 557 -17.65 -28.45 12.38
N ASP A 558 -17.67 -29.68 11.88
CA ASP A 558 -18.36 -30.80 12.50
C ASP A 558 -17.59 -31.44 13.67
N ASP A 559 -18.31 -32.16 14.54
CA ASP A 559 -17.78 -32.83 15.73
C ASP A 559 -18.11 -34.33 15.79
N GLY A 560 -18.21 -34.99 14.63
CA GLY A 560 -18.42 -36.44 14.48
C GLY A 560 -17.49 -37.29 15.35
N LEU A 561 -16.19 -36.97 15.43
CA LEU A 561 -15.23 -37.63 16.34
C LEU A 561 -15.64 -37.54 17.82
N ARG A 562 -16.18 -36.40 18.27
CA ARG A 562 -16.67 -36.21 19.65
C ARG A 562 -17.96 -36.98 19.87
N LEU A 563 -18.91 -36.88 18.93
CA LEU A 563 -20.21 -37.57 18.98
C LEU A 563 -20.08 -39.11 18.92
N GLY A 564 -19.09 -39.62 18.19
CA GLY A 564 -18.73 -41.04 18.14
C GLY A 564 -17.95 -41.53 19.36
N GLY A 565 -17.45 -40.63 20.21
CA GLY A 565 -16.63 -40.98 21.37
C GLY A 565 -15.21 -41.41 21.03
N TRP A 566 -14.67 -40.95 19.90
CA TRP A 566 -13.38 -41.36 19.36
C TRP A 566 -12.19 -40.50 19.78
N LEU A 567 -12.42 -39.23 20.17
CA LEU A 567 -11.34 -38.32 20.57
C LEU A 567 -10.51 -38.90 21.73
N PRO A 568 -9.16 -38.93 21.63
CA PRO A 568 -8.31 -39.48 22.67
C PRO A 568 -8.33 -38.58 23.92
N ALA A 569 -8.19 -39.19 25.10
CA ALA A 569 -8.13 -38.45 26.38
C ALA A 569 -6.77 -37.77 26.63
N TRP A 570 -5.80 -37.95 25.73
CA TRP A 570 -4.44 -37.42 25.80
C TRP A 570 -4.06 -36.78 24.47
N GLU A 571 -3.16 -35.81 24.51
CA GLU A 571 -2.61 -35.20 23.29
C GLU A 571 -1.90 -36.25 22.41
N PRO A 572 -2.13 -36.25 21.08
CA PRO A 572 -1.60 -37.29 20.19
C PRO A 572 -0.20 -36.97 19.62
N TYR A 573 0.24 -35.71 19.69
CA TYR A 573 1.36 -35.19 18.91
C TYR A 573 2.72 -35.74 19.38
N SER A 574 2.94 -35.86 20.70
CA SER A 574 4.17 -36.48 21.20
C SER A 574 4.26 -37.97 20.83
N GLN A 575 3.12 -38.66 20.67
CA GLN A 575 3.09 -40.07 20.22
C GLN A 575 3.29 -40.21 18.71
N MET A 576 2.89 -39.19 17.93
CA MET A 576 3.16 -39.07 16.49
C MET A 576 4.59 -38.59 16.18
N GLY A 577 5.39 -38.23 17.19
CA GLY A 577 6.79 -37.83 17.03
C GLY A 577 7.02 -36.34 16.80
N PHE A 578 6.01 -35.49 17.00
CA PHE A 578 6.19 -34.04 17.02
C PHE A 578 6.87 -33.58 18.31
N THR A 579 7.69 -32.53 18.21
CA THR A 579 8.25 -31.87 19.39
C THR A 579 7.16 -31.05 20.09
N VAL A 580 6.74 -31.48 21.28
CA VAL A 580 5.85 -30.72 22.18
C VAL A 580 6.68 -30.30 23.41
N THR A 581 6.95 -29.00 23.57
CA THR A 581 7.85 -28.53 24.64
C THR A 581 7.11 -28.24 25.96
N GLU A 582 5.87 -27.74 25.90
CA GLU A 582 5.18 -27.20 27.09
C GLU A 582 4.23 -28.19 27.78
N ASN A 583 3.53 -29.04 27.03
CA ASN A 583 2.53 -29.95 27.59
C ASN A 583 2.52 -31.39 27.00
N PRO A 584 3.68 -32.05 26.80
CA PRO A 584 3.72 -33.42 26.30
C PRO A 584 2.97 -34.38 27.23
N GLY A 585 2.09 -35.20 26.66
CA GLY A 585 1.25 -36.16 27.38
C GLY A 585 0.08 -35.55 28.17
N ALA A 586 -0.28 -34.28 27.95
CA ALA A 586 -1.41 -33.64 28.61
C ALA A 586 -2.74 -34.39 28.40
N GLN A 587 -3.63 -34.31 29.39
CA GLN A 587 -4.94 -34.99 29.40
C GLN A 587 -6.09 -33.99 29.51
N MET A 588 -7.10 -34.11 28.65
CA MET A 588 -8.25 -33.18 28.63
C MET A 588 -9.25 -33.50 29.76
N ASP A 589 -9.96 -32.49 30.26
CA ASP A 589 -11.05 -32.70 31.22
C ASP A 589 -12.18 -33.49 30.52
N PRO A 590 -12.59 -34.68 31.02
CA PRO A 590 -13.69 -35.46 30.45
C PRO A 590 -15.03 -34.69 30.32
N ALA A 591 -15.20 -33.59 31.05
CA ALA A 591 -16.35 -32.69 30.91
C ALA A 591 -16.43 -32.00 29.55
N VAL A 592 -15.31 -31.72 28.86
CA VAL A 592 -15.33 -31.01 27.55
C VAL A 592 -16.08 -31.80 26.49
N LEU A 593 -16.02 -33.14 26.56
CA LEU A 593 -16.75 -34.03 25.66
C LEU A 593 -18.27 -33.93 25.80
N GLN A 594 -18.79 -33.36 26.90
CA GLN A 594 -20.22 -33.13 27.11
C GLN A 594 -20.70 -31.77 26.57
N VAL A 595 -19.79 -30.90 26.12
CA VAL A 595 -20.12 -29.59 25.53
C VAL A 595 -20.63 -29.77 24.10
N GLY A 596 -21.66 -29.00 23.75
CA GLY A 596 -22.33 -29.02 22.45
C GLY A 596 -22.46 -27.62 21.83
N GLY A 597 -22.91 -27.56 20.58
CA GLY A 597 -23.00 -26.30 19.82
C GLY A 597 -21.62 -25.81 19.36
N SER A 598 -21.47 -24.50 19.15
CA SER A 598 -20.21 -23.93 18.60
C SER A 598 -18.98 -24.19 19.49
N ALA A 599 -19.19 -24.36 20.79
CA ALA A 599 -18.15 -24.66 21.79
C ALA A 599 -17.80 -26.15 21.91
N ALA A 600 -18.42 -27.04 21.12
CA ALA A 600 -18.05 -28.45 21.11
C ALA A 600 -16.63 -28.64 20.54
N ILE A 601 -15.87 -29.59 21.10
CA ILE A 601 -14.52 -29.91 20.64
C ILE A 601 -14.58 -30.71 19.35
N VAL A 602 -13.79 -30.28 18.35
CA VAL A 602 -13.57 -30.93 17.06
C VAL A 602 -12.40 -31.92 17.19
N ASP A 603 -11.23 -31.43 17.63
CA ASP A 603 -10.02 -32.23 17.84
C ASP A 603 -8.94 -31.47 18.63
N HIS A 604 -7.75 -32.06 18.77
CA HIS A 604 -6.51 -31.45 19.25
C HIS A 604 -5.79 -30.71 18.12
N VAL A 605 -5.10 -29.62 18.46
CA VAL A 605 -4.25 -28.87 17.52
C VAL A 605 -2.92 -28.50 18.16
N LEU A 606 -1.82 -28.62 17.41
CA LEU A 606 -0.49 -28.18 17.85
C LEU A 606 -0.23 -26.75 17.39
N VAL A 607 0.13 -25.88 18.32
CA VAL A 607 0.60 -24.51 18.05
C VAL A 607 2.11 -24.46 18.33
N GLU A 608 2.86 -23.91 17.38
CA GLU A 608 4.30 -23.70 17.47
C GLU A 608 4.57 -22.18 17.46
N LEU A 609 5.36 -21.70 18.42
CA LEU A 609 6.05 -20.41 18.33
C LEU A 609 7.41 -20.64 17.70
N ARG A 610 7.64 -19.98 16.57
CA ARG A 610 8.85 -20.07 15.75
C ARG A 610 9.65 -18.78 15.82
N ASP A 611 10.96 -18.92 15.67
CA ASP A 611 11.91 -17.82 15.75
C ASP A 611 11.63 -16.73 14.69
N PRO A 612 11.61 -15.43 15.06
CA PRO A 612 11.25 -14.33 14.15
C PRO A 612 12.30 -14.03 13.07
N GLN A 613 13.49 -14.64 13.14
CA GLN A 613 14.56 -14.50 12.13
C GLN A 613 14.85 -15.83 11.40
N SER A 614 14.66 -16.96 12.09
CA SER A 614 14.91 -18.31 11.58
C SER A 614 13.64 -19.17 11.67
N PRO A 615 12.61 -18.94 10.83
CA PRO A 615 11.26 -19.48 11.04
C PRO A 615 11.14 -21.01 10.96
N GLY A 616 12.17 -21.74 10.52
CA GLY A 616 12.26 -23.21 10.66
C GLY A 616 12.56 -23.69 12.09
N SER A 617 13.00 -22.78 12.97
CA SER A 617 13.32 -23.05 14.38
C SER A 617 12.09 -22.88 15.27
N VAL A 618 11.65 -23.96 15.91
CA VAL A 618 10.57 -23.95 16.90
C VAL A 618 11.15 -23.64 18.28
N LEU A 619 10.75 -22.50 18.86
CA LEU A 619 11.20 -22.04 20.17
C LEU A 619 10.34 -22.59 21.31
N ALA A 620 9.02 -22.71 21.08
CA ALA A 620 8.08 -23.33 22.01
C ALA A 620 6.92 -23.98 21.25
N SER A 621 6.34 -25.04 21.81
CA SER A 621 5.18 -25.72 21.22
C SER A 621 4.26 -26.34 22.27
N ARG A 622 2.95 -26.17 22.06
CA ARG A 622 1.89 -26.59 22.99
C ARG A 622 0.68 -27.09 22.21
N VAL A 623 0.07 -28.16 22.70
CA VAL A 623 -1.20 -28.68 22.16
C VAL A 623 -2.37 -27.99 22.84
N GLY A 624 -3.36 -27.56 22.04
CA GLY A 624 -4.67 -27.05 22.48
C GLY A 624 -5.82 -27.91 21.97
N LEU A 625 -7.05 -27.55 22.34
CA LEU A 625 -8.29 -28.14 21.81
C LEU A 625 -8.96 -27.16 20.86
N LEU A 626 -9.39 -27.64 19.70
CA LEU A 626 -10.10 -26.87 18.67
C LEU A 626 -11.61 -27.02 18.84
N ARG A 627 -12.35 -25.90 18.79
CA ARG A 627 -13.81 -25.87 18.88
C ARG A 627 -14.49 -25.82 17.50
N ARG A 628 -15.80 -26.14 17.42
CA ARG A 628 -16.59 -26.02 16.19
C ARG A 628 -16.60 -24.60 15.60
N ASP A 629 -16.47 -23.56 16.44
CA ASP A 629 -16.26 -22.15 16.03
C ASP A 629 -14.80 -21.77 15.71
N GLY A 630 -13.90 -22.74 15.58
CA GLY A 630 -12.50 -22.53 15.18
C GLY A 630 -11.59 -21.99 16.27
N LEU A 631 -12.13 -21.56 17.42
CA LEU A 631 -11.33 -21.08 18.54
C LEU A 631 -10.51 -22.22 19.16
N VAL A 632 -9.22 -21.97 19.35
CA VAL A 632 -8.32 -22.84 20.12
C VAL A 632 -8.37 -22.45 21.60
N VAL A 633 -8.55 -23.45 22.46
CA VAL A 633 -8.65 -23.31 23.92
C VAL A 633 -7.73 -24.31 24.63
N GLN A 634 -7.54 -24.12 25.93
CA GLN A 634 -6.80 -25.06 26.77
C GLN A 634 -7.61 -26.34 27.04
N PHE A 635 -7.00 -27.28 27.76
CA PHE A 635 -7.52 -28.64 27.97
C PHE A 635 -8.73 -28.72 28.92
N ASP A 636 -9.20 -27.59 29.43
CA ASP A 636 -10.49 -27.40 30.12
C ASP A 636 -11.64 -27.00 29.18
N GLY A 637 -11.37 -26.82 27.87
CA GLY A 637 -12.34 -26.45 26.85
C GLY A 637 -12.87 -25.00 26.93
N THR A 638 -12.36 -24.18 27.85
CA THR A 638 -12.94 -22.86 28.16
C THR A 638 -11.94 -21.73 28.35
N THR A 639 -10.73 -22.00 28.88
CA THR A 639 -9.69 -20.99 29.03
C THR A 639 -9.03 -20.70 27.68
N PRO A 640 -8.83 -19.42 27.29
CA PRO A 640 -8.12 -19.06 26.07
C PRO A 640 -6.75 -19.72 25.98
N PHE A 641 -6.36 -20.11 24.77
CA PHE A 641 -5.04 -20.68 24.53
C PHE A 641 -3.91 -19.72 24.94
N ALA A 642 -2.81 -20.28 25.45
CA ALA A 642 -1.68 -19.52 25.99
C ALA A 642 -0.39 -20.35 25.88
N MET A 643 0.74 -19.68 25.70
CA MET A 643 2.08 -20.27 25.60
C MET A 643 2.93 -19.88 26.81
N ASP A 644 3.74 -20.77 27.34
CA ASP A 644 4.67 -20.51 28.44
C ASP A 644 5.98 -19.86 27.93
N ALA A 645 5.84 -18.93 26.97
CA ALA A 645 6.89 -18.13 26.38
C ALA A 645 6.98 -16.73 27.01
N LEU A 646 8.08 -16.02 26.78
CA LEU A 646 8.20 -14.60 27.11
C LEU A 646 7.38 -13.73 26.14
N PRO A 647 6.98 -12.51 26.53
CA PRO A 647 6.49 -11.52 25.58
C PRO A 647 7.52 -11.20 24.48
N GLY A 648 7.04 -10.94 23.27
CA GLY A 648 7.88 -10.63 22.11
C GLY A 648 7.27 -11.04 20.78
N TRP A 649 8.07 -10.96 19.72
CA TRP A 649 7.67 -11.25 18.34
C TRP A 649 8.00 -12.69 17.94
N TYR A 650 7.01 -13.41 17.42
CA TYR A 650 7.13 -14.82 17.01
C TYR A 650 6.39 -15.08 15.72
N HIS A 651 6.92 -15.93 14.83
CA HIS A 651 6.06 -16.57 13.84
C HIS A 651 5.18 -17.58 14.57
N VAL A 652 3.86 -17.55 14.32
CA VAL A 652 2.94 -18.53 14.90
C VAL A 652 2.56 -19.54 13.82
N ALA A 653 2.77 -20.82 14.07
CA ALA A 653 2.31 -21.89 13.20
C ALA A 653 1.26 -22.77 13.87
N VAL A 654 0.29 -23.22 13.08
CA VAL A 654 -0.77 -24.15 13.49
C VAL A 654 -0.70 -25.43 12.67
N ARG A 655 -0.77 -26.58 13.34
CA ARG A 655 -0.61 -27.90 12.71
C ARG A 655 -1.69 -28.85 13.20
N HIS A 656 -2.41 -29.44 12.25
CA HIS A 656 -3.37 -30.51 12.51
C HIS A 656 -2.83 -31.84 11.96
N ARG A 657 -3.20 -32.94 12.62
CA ARG A 657 -2.56 -34.26 12.47
C ARG A 657 -2.55 -34.83 11.02
N HIS A 658 -3.55 -34.50 10.19
CA HIS A 658 -3.69 -35.01 8.80
C HIS A 658 -3.93 -33.89 7.77
N HIS A 659 -3.51 -32.67 8.12
CA HIS A 659 -3.69 -31.47 7.31
C HIS A 659 -2.38 -30.72 7.19
N LEU A 660 -2.16 -30.11 6.02
CA LEU A 660 -1.01 -29.26 5.77
C LEU A 660 -1.02 -28.06 6.74
N GLY A 661 0.01 -27.98 7.57
CA GLY A 661 0.21 -26.89 8.51
C GLY A 661 0.52 -25.56 7.83
N VAL A 662 0.26 -24.47 8.54
CA VAL A 662 0.42 -23.09 8.06
C VAL A 662 0.99 -22.20 9.17
N MET A 663 1.69 -21.14 8.77
CA MET A 663 2.36 -20.17 9.65
C MET A 663 2.03 -18.74 9.19
N THR A 664 2.09 -17.77 10.10
CA THR A 664 2.01 -16.34 9.74
C THR A 664 3.16 -15.94 8.82
N ALA A 665 2.89 -15.14 7.78
CA ALA A 665 3.92 -14.69 6.82
C ALA A 665 5.00 -13.82 7.49
N PHE A 666 4.61 -13.10 8.53
CA PHE A 666 5.45 -12.24 9.34
C PHE A 666 5.35 -12.64 10.83
N PRO A 667 6.33 -12.28 11.68
CA PRO A 667 6.19 -12.40 13.12
C PRO A 667 5.01 -11.58 13.65
N VAL A 668 4.39 -12.05 14.72
CA VAL A 668 3.30 -11.38 15.45
C VAL A 668 3.76 -11.14 16.89
N GLU A 669 3.47 -9.97 17.45
CA GLU A 669 3.76 -9.67 18.84
C GLU A 669 2.77 -10.36 19.78
N ILE A 670 3.29 -10.90 20.89
CA ILE A 670 2.51 -11.59 21.90
C ILE A 670 2.87 -11.00 23.28
N GLY A 671 1.87 -10.58 24.06
CA GLY A 671 2.02 -10.21 25.49
C GLY A 671 2.12 -8.72 25.82
N SER A 672 2.08 -7.82 24.84
CA SER A 672 2.24 -6.37 24.98
C SER A 672 1.00 -5.62 25.51
N GLN A 673 0.64 -5.85 26.78
CA GLN A 673 -0.21 -4.96 27.61
C GLN A 673 -1.62 -4.57 27.10
N THR A 674 -2.20 -5.27 26.12
CA THR A 674 -3.64 -5.27 25.84
C THR A 674 -4.06 -6.71 25.49
N PRO A 675 -5.29 -7.19 25.79
CA PRO A 675 -5.73 -8.50 25.30
C PRO A 675 -5.67 -8.53 23.76
N PRO A 676 -4.80 -9.36 23.15
CA PRO A 676 -4.62 -9.34 21.71
C PRO A 676 -5.90 -9.78 20.99
N ALA A 677 -6.16 -9.18 19.83
CA ALA A 677 -7.18 -9.70 18.93
C ALA A 677 -6.83 -11.14 18.52
N ALA A 678 -7.84 -11.99 18.33
CA ALA A 678 -7.60 -13.39 18.03
C ALA A 678 -6.88 -13.55 16.68
N LEU A 679 -5.77 -14.30 16.67
CA LEU A 679 -5.00 -14.61 15.47
C LEU A 679 -5.81 -15.57 14.60
N ALA A 680 -6.53 -15.00 13.65
CA ALA A 680 -7.55 -15.67 12.87
C ALA A 680 -7.01 -16.18 11.53
N PHE A 681 -6.45 -17.39 11.53
CA PHE A 681 -6.15 -18.16 10.31
C PHE A 681 -7.41 -18.49 9.50
N THR A 682 -8.60 -18.29 10.07
CA THR A 682 -9.90 -18.31 9.36
C THR A 682 -10.14 -17.10 8.46
N SER A 683 -9.38 -16.01 8.63
CA SER A 683 -9.51 -14.78 7.85
C SER A 683 -8.78 -14.87 6.50
N PRO A 684 -9.41 -14.48 5.36
CA PRO A 684 -8.69 -14.33 4.09
C PRO A 684 -7.69 -13.17 4.10
N ASN A 685 -7.76 -12.28 5.10
CA ASN A 685 -6.90 -11.10 5.21
C ASN A 685 -5.70 -11.32 6.15
N LEU A 686 -5.46 -12.53 6.67
CA LEU A 686 -4.25 -12.82 7.45
C LEU A 686 -3.12 -13.25 6.51
N PRO A 687 -1.98 -12.51 6.44
CA PRO A 687 -0.83 -12.95 5.67
C PRO A 687 -0.25 -14.25 6.24
N VAL A 688 -0.22 -15.29 5.41
CA VAL A 688 0.33 -16.62 5.74
C VAL A 688 1.54 -16.92 4.86
N HIS A 689 2.50 -17.65 5.41
CA HIS A 689 3.73 -18.03 4.74
C HIS A 689 3.44 -18.93 3.54
N GLY A 690 4.15 -18.71 2.42
CA GLY A 690 4.04 -19.48 1.18
C GLY A 690 2.81 -19.18 0.32
N ALA A 691 2.64 -19.91 -0.78
CA ALA A 691 1.59 -19.70 -1.77
C ALA A 691 0.50 -20.79 -1.68
N GLU A 692 -0.77 -20.40 -1.87
CA GLU A 692 -1.95 -21.26 -1.66
C GLU A 692 -1.91 -22.09 -0.36
N ALA A 693 -1.38 -21.51 0.73
CA ALA A 693 -1.17 -22.22 2.01
C ALA A 693 -2.44 -22.79 2.64
N MET A 694 -3.60 -22.24 2.29
CA MET A 694 -4.92 -22.53 2.87
C MET A 694 -6.01 -22.57 1.80
N VAL A 695 -7.15 -23.15 2.13
CA VAL A 695 -8.32 -23.31 1.25
C VAL A 695 -9.55 -22.59 1.82
N ALA A 696 -10.28 -21.87 0.97
CA ALA A 696 -11.54 -21.24 1.35
C ALA A 696 -12.70 -22.26 1.34
N VAL A 697 -13.41 -22.38 2.46
CA VAL A 697 -14.63 -23.19 2.61
C VAL A 697 -15.75 -22.30 3.14
N GLY A 698 -16.74 -21.98 2.29
CA GLY A 698 -17.82 -21.04 2.67
C GLY A 698 -17.36 -19.60 2.95
N GLY A 699 -16.16 -19.23 2.50
CA GLY A 699 -15.50 -17.95 2.85
C GLY A 699 -14.64 -18.00 4.11
N VAL A 700 -14.60 -19.14 4.82
CA VAL A 700 -13.70 -19.37 5.96
C VAL A 700 -12.41 -20.04 5.46
N MET A 701 -11.25 -19.46 5.76
CA MET A 701 -9.97 -20.06 5.41
C MET A 701 -9.66 -21.27 6.32
N CYS A 702 -9.19 -22.35 5.71
CA CYS A 702 -8.95 -23.63 6.37
C CYS A 702 -7.60 -24.24 5.97
N LEU A 703 -7.00 -25.05 6.85
CA LEU A 703 -5.87 -25.91 6.47
C LEU A 703 -6.33 -26.95 5.45
N TRP A 704 -5.47 -27.30 4.48
CA TRP A 704 -5.75 -28.33 3.48
C TRP A 704 -5.72 -29.73 4.09
N ALA A 705 -6.76 -30.54 3.87
CA ALA A 705 -6.79 -31.94 4.29
C ALA A 705 -6.01 -32.88 3.35
N GLY A 706 -5.65 -34.05 3.84
CA GLY A 706 -5.23 -35.19 3.02
C GLY A 706 -3.77 -35.61 3.15
N ASP A 707 -3.05 -35.05 4.13
CA ASP A 707 -1.71 -35.47 4.53
C ASP A 707 -1.85 -36.65 5.51
N ALA A 708 -2.39 -37.77 5.00
CA ALA A 708 -2.77 -38.93 5.81
C ALA A 708 -1.56 -39.74 6.31
N ASN A 709 -0.37 -39.45 5.78
CA ASN A 709 0.90 -40.01 6.23
C ASN A 709 1.72 -39.06 7.13
N ALA A 710 1.29 -37.80 7.28
CA ALA A 710 1.97 -36.71 8.00
C ALA A 710 3.41 -36.41 7.51
N ASP A 711 3.70 -36.62 6.22
CA ASP A 711 4.99 -36.25 5.59
C ASP A 711 5.03 -34.81 5.06
N GLY A 712 3.91 -34.08 5.16
CA GLY A 712 3.81 -32.68 4.76
C GLY A 712 3.50 -32.49 3.27
N VAL A 713 3.20 -33.54 2.52
CA VAL A 713 2.91 -33.46 1.08
C VAL A 713 1.73 -34.35 0.68
N VAL A 714 0.59 -33.76 0.37
CA VAL A 714 -0.59 -34.50 -0.14
C VAL A 714 -0.29 -35.07 -1.53
N LYS A 715 -0.43 -36.39 -1.69
CA LYS A 715 -0.15 -37.16 -2.91
C LYS A 715 -1.27 -38.14 -3.24
N TYR A 716 -1.85 -38.05 -4.45
CA TYR A 716 -2.86 -39.02 -4.90
C TYR A 716 -2.29 -40.29 -5.54
N ALA A 717 -1.06 -40.25 -6.07
CA ALA A 717 -0.41 -41.40 -6.70
C ALA A 717 1.13 -41.31 -6.57
N GLY A 718 1.82 -42.40 -6.93
CA GLY A 718 3.26 -42.55 -6.74
C GLY A 718 3.62 -43.34 -5.48
N SER A 719 4.91 -43.34 -5.12
CA SER A 719 5.38 -43.99 -3.89
C SER A 719 5.03 -43.11 -2.68
N GLY A 720 4.52 -43.71 -1.59
CA GLY A 720 4.14 -42.97 -0.38
C GLY A 720 2.95 -42.04 -0.57
N ASN A 721 1.94 -42.46 -1.34
CA ASN A 721 0.72 -41.69 -1.57
C ASN A 721 -0.33 -41.94 -0.47
N ASP A 722 -1.02 -40.87 -0.06
CA ASP A 722 -2.01 -40.86 1.02
C ASP A 722 -3.27 -41.69 0.69
N ARG A 723 -3.62 -41.68 -0.60
CA ARG A 723 -4.80 -42.39 -1.14
C ARG A 723 -4.75 -43.89 -0.82
N ASP A 724 -3.59 -44.52 -0.88
CA ASP A 724 -3.45 -45.96 -0.63
C ASP A 724 -3.49 -46.32 0.87
N LEU A 725 -3.26 -45.36 1.78
CA LEU A 725 -3.48 -45.56 3.21
C LEU A 725 -4.98 -45.69 3.52
N ILE A 726 -5.83 -44.87 2.90
CA ILE A 726 -7.30 -44.98 3.03
C ILE A 726 -7.77 -46.37 2.58
N LEU A 727 -7.23 -46.89 1.47
CA LEU A 727 -7.57 -48.23 0.99
C LEU A 727 -7.10 -49.32 1.96
N LEU A 728 -5.90 -49.17 2.55
CA LEU A 728 -5.34 -50.11 3.50
C LEU A 728 -6.16 -50.17 4.81
N GLU A 729 -6.56 -49.01 5.35
CA GLU A 729 -7.35 -48.89 6.59
C GLU A 729 -8.71 -49.61 6.50
N ILE A 730 -9.37 -49.57 5.34
CA ILE A 730 -10.62 -50.30 5.11
C ILE A 730 -10.42 -51.78 4.72
N GLY A 731 -9.21 -52.33 4.91
CA GLY A 731 -8.90 -53.75 4.68
C GLY A 731 -8.39 -54.10 3.28
N GLY A 732 -7.91 -53.11 2.51
CA GLY A 732 -7.01 -53.27 1.35
C GLY A 732 -7.57 -53.98 0.10
N THR A 733 -8.76 -54.57 0.16
CA THR A 733 -9.25 -55.54 -0.85
C THR A 733 -10.69 -55.32 -1.30
N VAL A 734 -11.49 -54.58 -0.53
CA VAL A 734 -12.90 -54.28 -0.84
C VAL A 734 -13.10 -52.76 -0.69
N PRO A 735 -13.14 -51.98 -1.78
CA PRO A 735 -13.18 -50.51 -1.72
C PRO A 735 -14.49 -49.92 -1.19
N THR A 736 -15.46 -50.77 -0.83
CA THR A 736 -16.77 -50.41 -0.25
C THR A 736 -16.87 -50.76 1.25
N ALA A 737 -15.77 -51.15 1.89
CA ALA A 737 -15.68 -51.26 3.33
C ALA A 737 -15.45 -49.87 3.97
N THR A 738 -15.71 -49.77 5.27
CA THR A 738 -15.50 -48.55 6.07
C THR A 738 -14.93 -48.93 7.43
N THR A 739 -14.05 -48.10 7.98
CA THR A 739 -13.46 -48.30 9.31
C THR A 739 -13.79 -47.10 10.18
N ASN A 740 -14.31 -47.34 11.38
CA ASN A 740 -14.70 -46.28 12.31
C ASN A 740 -13.61 -46.06 13.37
N GLY A 741 -13.30 -44.81 13.69
CA GLY A 741 -12.34 -44.49 14.74
C GLY A 741 -11.71 -43.10 14.62
N TYR A 742 -10.72 -42.85 15.48
CA TYR A 742 -9.82 -41.70 15.40
C TYR A 742 -8.65 -42.03 14.47
N LEU A 743 -8.91 -42.01 13.16
CA LEU A 743 -8.01 -42.53 12.14
C LEU A 743 -7.20 -41.41 11.48
N ALA A 744 -6.14 -41.78 10.75
CA ALA A 744 -5.32 -40.85 9.95
C ALA A 744 -5.87 -40.61 8.53
N THR A 745 -6.83 -41.45 8.15
CA THR A 745 -7.43 -41.56 6.82
C THR A 745 -8.87 -41.06 6.79
N ASP A 746 -9.39 -40.65 7.95
CA ASP A 746 -10.66 -39.91 8.10
C ASP A 746 -10.35 -38.41 7.90
N LEU A 747 -10.75 -37.92 6.73
CA LEU A 747 -10.52 -36.56 6.24
C LEU A 747 -11.83 -35.74 6.22
N ASP A 748 -12.99 -36.36 6.52
CA ASP A 748 -14.19 -35.65 6.98
C ASP A 748 -14.02 -35.18 8.44
N MET A 749 -13.34 -35.99 9.25
CA MET A 749 -13.45 -36.02 10.71
C MET A 749 -14.86 -36.42 11.19
N ASP A 750 -15.56 -37.25 10.40
CA ASP A 750 -16.89 -37.81 10.74
C ASP A 750 -16.80 -39.10 11.59
N GLY A 751 -15.57 -39.62 11.78
CA GLY A 751 -15.28 -40.84 12.52
C GLY A 751 -15.41 -42.12 11.71
N VAL A 752 -15.50 -42.04 10.37
CA VAL A 752 -15.70 -43.19 9.46
C VAL A 752 -14.89 -43.04 8.16
N THR A 753 -13.70 -43.66 8.08
CA THR A 753 -12.89 -43.71 6.84
C THR A 753 -13.61 -44.51 5.73
N LYS A 754 -13.66 -43.96 4.50
CA LYS A 754 -14.36 -44.53 3.32
C LYS A 754 -13.57 -44.29 2.02
N TYR A 755 -13.35 -45.34 1.21
CA TYR A 755 -12.66 -45.22 -0.08
C TYR A 755 -13.58 -45.02 -1.29
N THR A 756 -14.89 -45.31 -1.16
CA THR A 756 -15.90 -45.05 -2.20
C THR A 756 -17.24 -44.66 -1.56
N GLY A 757 -18.10 -44.01 -2.34
CA GLY A 757 -19.41 -43.52 -1.91
C GLY A 757 -19.50 -41.99 -1.98
N SER A 758 -20.62 -41.44 -1.52
CA SER A 758 -20.75 -40.00 -1.29
C SER A 758 -20.07 -39.66 0.04
N GLY A 759 -19.25 -38.59 0.08
CA GLY A 759 -18.43 -38.26 1.25
C GLY A 759 -17.38 -39.34 1.51
N ASN A 760 -16.45 -39.51 0.56
CA ASN A 760 -15.32 -40.44 0.70
C ASN A 760 -14.01 -39.65 0.77
N ASP A 761 -13.10 -40.08 1.62
CA ASP A 761 -11.84 -39.37 1.94
C ASP A 761 -10.91 -39.28 0.73
N ARG A 762 -10.91 -40.34 -0.08
CA ARG A 762 -10.07 -40.51 -1.27
C ARG A 762 -10.23 -39.35 -2.25
N ASP A 763 -11.45 -38.84 -2.42
CA ASP A 763 -11.72 -37.75 -3.37
C ASP A 763 -11.27 -36.37 -2.86
N ARG A 764 -11.12 -36.15 -1.53
CA ARG A 764 -10.50 -34.92 -1.02
C ARG A 764 -9.05 -34.78 -1.48
N ILE A 765 -8.27 -35.86 -1.36
CA ILE A 765 -6.86 -35.90 -1.81
C ILE A 765 -6.78 -35.54 -3.29
N LEU A 766 -7.64 -36.12 -4.14
CA LEU A 766 -7.64 -35.83 -5.58
C LEU A 766 -7.98 -34.38 -5.89
N LEU A 767 -9.00 -33.82 -5.23
CA LEU A 767 -9.42 -32.43 -5.42
C LEU A 767 -8.33 -31.45 -4.95
N ASN A 768 -7.71 -31.71 -3.80
CA ASN A 768 -6.71 -30.83 -3.19
C ASN A 768 -5.39 -30.74 -3.97
N ILE A 769 -5.04 -31.76 -4.77
CA ILE A 769 -3.93 -31.71 -5.73
C ILE A 769 -4.34 -31.14 -7.12
N GLY A 770 -5.55 -30.61 -7.27
CA GLY A 770 -6.03 -29.97 -8.51
C GLY A 770 -6.92 -30.82 -9.42
N GLY A 771 -7.37 -32.01 -8.98
CA GLY A 771 -8.49 -32.78 -9.56
C GLY A 771 -8.26 -33.47 -10.91
N ALA A 772 -7.60 -32.82 -11.87
CA ALA A 772 -7.44 -33.29 -13.25
C ALA A 772 -6.16 -34.12 -13.49
N VAL A 773 -5.14 -33.95 -12.64
CA VAL A 773 -3.81 -34.57 -12.82
C VAL A 773 -3.43 -35.34 -11.56
N ALA A 774 -3.59 -36.66 -11.61
CA ALA A 774 -3.34 -37.57 -10.49
C ALA A 774 -1.88 -37.65 -10.01
N THR A 775 -0.95 -36.95 -10.67
CA THR A 775 0.49 -36.88 -10.35
C THR A 775 0.92 -35.53 -9.76
N SER A 776 0.00 -34.59 -9.58
CA SER A 776 0.25 -33.35 -8.84
C SER A 776 0.39 -33.63 -7.33
N THR A 777 1.00 -32.70 -6.61
CA THR A 777 1.25 -32.79 -5.17
C THR A 777 1.06 -31.42 -4.51
N ARG A 778 0.55 -31.35 -3.29
CA ARG A 778 0.47 -30.10 -2.50
C ARG A 778 1.29 -30.22 -1.23
N THR A 779 2.26 -29.32 -1.04
CA THR A 779 3.19 -29.31 0.09
C THR A 779 2.76 -28.30 1.16
N ALA A 780 2.95 -28.62 2.44
CA ALA A 780 2.72 -27.70 3.55
C ALA A 780 3.57 -26.44 3.39
N GLN A 781 2.98 -25.28 3.67
CA GLN A 781 3.69 -24.01 3.55
C GLN A 781 4.35 -23.63 4.90
N LEU A 782 5.23 -24.51 5.36
CA LEU A 782 6.09 -24.32 6.54
C LEU A 782 7.56 -24.43 6.12
N PRO A 783 8.47 -23.63 6.72
CA PRO A 783 9.91 -23.88 6.65
C PRO A 783 10.37 -25.00 7.60
#